data_AF-A0A940WXC6-F1
#
_entry.id   AF-A0A940WXC6-F1
#
_cell.length_a   1.000
_cell.length_b   1.000
_cell.length_c   1.000
_cell.angle_alpha   90.00
_cell.angle_beta   90.00
_cell.angle_gamma   90.00
#
_symmetry.space_group_name_H-M   'P 1'
#
loop_
_entity.id
_entity.type
_entity.pdbx_description
1 polymer ?
#
loop_
_entity_poly.entity_id
_entity_poly.type
_entity_poly.pdbx_seq_one_letter_code
_entity_poly.pdbx_strand_id
1 'polypeptide(L)'
;MEVIVSHMNLNFDGLASLVAAKKLYPRAIVVLTEQQQTNVKSFIASYRDQLTFSSYDSIQWSNVRSLVLVDVASLNQTGIPEEKVPNDIALTIYDHHPNDEIIQIGTKMIKKRGATISILVEYLIEQAFSISPFEATLFGLALYTKTRRFTSTQTTSEDFIIATFLIKSGMDLNLLNQFSKPIVTALEMMSSPVKTVLENETIETVLEQMFQYGHNGFPVIDQNSLLVGVISRRDVDRAIHHHLGQAPVSAYMSSPPITLSDSSTIDMIQSTMLKHGIGRIPIMANEQLTGIVSRTDVIEQWQERGMYDGISIEENSQSLATKLQIQLPDRIFRLLLQIGEIADQEKINLYLIGGIVRDVLLNRSNEDIDLVIEGNGISFAEAIASQLGGSVKSHNEFGTATWTSLNGEKIDIVTCRTEYYESPAKLPTIRPSNIREDISRRDFTINALAIKLNKGSFGLLLDYYQGQLDLKKRKIRVLHSLSFVEDPTRIFRAVRFSLRFDFQFTKHTFQLAVDAAKFVKKLSPKRILRELQLLSSEGFLISGFALLDQFQIWEALFNKTISSEAMNRFKRLQANDITDPFLYLIAFIYSSDFRNEHVSDYALTATDQQLLTEIEKLQVIKLEERTGMIHRQLQAFSKESLMFYALITNNVKIASYVQKRTKEIPFLTGQDLIQERYSPGPVFKDILLDAFCLQLDHHLTTKAEAITWLRSLR
;
A
#
# COMPACT_ATOMS: atom_id res chain seq x y z
N MET A 1 -5.27 38.90 39.65
CA MET A 1 -5.49 37.45 39.50
C MET A 1 -4.17 36.72 39.69
N GLU A 2 -4.20 35.50 40.23
CA GLU A 2 -3.03 34.64 40.36
C GLU A 2 -3.19 33.45 39.41
N VAL A 3 -2.13 33.11 38.67
CA VAL A 3 -2.17 32.10 37.60
C VAL A 3 -1.01 31.12 37.76
N ILE A 4 -1.24 29.84 37.47
CA ILE A 4 -0.22 28.79 37.39
C ILE A 4 -0.16 28.29 35.94
N VAL A 5 1.04 28.21 35.38
CA VAL A 5 1.26 27.77 33.99
C VAL A 5 2.56 26.96 33.86
N SER A 6 2.62 26.10 32.86
CA SER A 6 3.77 25.25 32.51
C SER A 6 4.26 25.57 31.09
N HIS A 7 5.31 24.89 30.63
CA HIS A 7 5.79 24.99 29.25
C HIS A 7 4.71 24.60 28.21
N MET A 8 4.86 25.08 26.97
CA MET A 8 3.88 24.93 25.90
C MET A 8 3.50 23.48 25.59
N ASN A 9 4.49 22.58 25.51
CA ASN A 9 4.29 21.18 25.13
C ASN A 9 4.07 20.28 26.35
N LEU A 10 2.93 20.39 27.04
CA LEU A 10 2.71 19.83 28.37
C LEU A 10 2.99 18.32 28.44
N ASN A 11 3.93 17.93 29.30
CA ASN A 11 4.28 16.54 29.62
C ASN A 11 3.68 16.14 31.00
N PHE A 12 3.91 14.91 31.47
CA PHE A 12 3.42 14.48 32.79
C PHE A 12 4.05 15.24 33.97
N ASP A 13 5.32 15.63 33.89
CA ASP A 13 6.00 16.44 34.92
C ASP A 13 5.37 17.83 35.03
N GLY A 14 5.13 18.50 33.92
CA GLY A 14 4.36 19.75 33.84
C GLY A 14 2.93 19.59 34.37
N LEU A 15 2.16 18.60 33.92
CA LEU A 15 0.79 18.37 34.38
C LEU A 15 0.73 18.11 35.90
N ALA A 16 1.56 17.21 36.41
CA ALA A 16 1.64 16.91 37.83
C ALA A 16 2.05 18.14 38.63
N SER A 17 3.01 18.91 38.12
CA SER A 17 3.48 20.13 38.76
C SER A 17 2.40 21.22 38.81
N LEU A 18 1.56 21.36 37.77
CA LEU A 18 0.38 22.25 37.79
C LEU A 18 -0.58 21.86 38.92
N VAL A 19 -0.88 20.57 39.06
CA VAL A 19 -1.79 20.05 40.11
C VAL A 19 -1.18 20.23 41.50
N ALA A 20 0.11 19.95 41.67
CA ALA A 20 0.81 20.13 42.95
C ALA A 20 0.89 21.61 43.35
N ALA A 21 1.22 22.50 42.41
CA ALA A 21 1.26 23.94 42.66
C ALA A 21 -0.12 24.50 43.02
N LYS A 22 -1.22 24.00 42.43
CA LYS A 22 -2.58 24.43 42.81
C LYS A 22 -2.91 24.19 44.29
N LYS A 23 -2.31 23.18 44.94
CA LYS A 23 -2.45 23.01 46.39
C LYS A 23 -1.70 24.07 47.19
N LEU A 24 -0.48 24.42 46.77
CA LEU A 24 0.32 25.47 47.40
C LEU A 24 -0.30 26.87 47.21
N TYR A 25 -0.95 27.08 46.06
CA TYR A 25 -1.59 28.35 45.68
C TYR A 25 -3.10 28.14 45.43
N PRO A 26 -3.91 27.92 46.48
CA PRO A 26 -5.31 27.51 46.34
C PRO A 26 -6.20 28.54 45.63
N ARG A 27 -5.81 29.83 45.65
CA ARG A 27 -6.52 30.92 44.96
C ARG A 27 -6.12 31.10 43.50
N ALA A 28 -5.05 30.45 43.06
CA ALA A 28 -4.53 30.59 41.70
C ALA A 28 -5.38 29.82 40.69
N ILE A 29 -5.50 30.35 39.48
CA ILE A 29 -6.14 29.64 38.36
C ILE A 29 -5.08 28.85 37.61
N VAL A 30 -5.32 27.55 37.43
CA VAL A 30 -4.43 26.69 36.64
C VAL A 30 -4.80 26.81 35.17
N VAL A 31 -3.85 27.20 34.35
CA VAL A 31 -4.05 27.37 32.90
C VAL A 31 -3.47 26.18 32.17
N LEU A 32 -4.29 25.53 31.36
CA LEU A 32 -3.85 24.44 30.51
C LEU A 32 -3.34 25.02 29.18
N THR A 33 -2.14 24.64 28.78
CA THR A 33 -1.57 25.04 27.49
C THR A 33 -2.26 24.30 26.34
N GLU A 34 -2.26 24.91 25.15
CA GLU A 34 -2.92 24.34 23.97
C GLU A 34 -2.28 23.03 23.50
N GLN A 35 -0.97 22.90 23.64
CA GLN A 35 -0.23 21.71 23.19
C GLN A 35 0.03 20.77 24.38
N GLN A 36 -0.33 19.51 24.21
CA GLN A 36 -0.15 18.46 25.22
C GLN A 36 0.42 17.22 24.53
N GLN A 37 1.32 16.52 25.22
CA GLN A 37 1.71 15.19 24.77
C GLN A 37 0.49 14.26 24.76
N THR A 38 0.40 13.36 23.79
CA THR A 38 -0.80 12.53 23.56
C THR A 38 -1.21 11.72 24.78
N ASN A 39 -0.25 11.13 25.49
CA ASN A 39 -0.49 10.39 26.73
C ASN A 39 -1.05 11.28 27.86
N VAL A 40 -0.61 12.53 27.94
CA VAL A 40 -1.13 13.53 28.89
C VAL A 40 -2.55 13.95 28.51
N LYS A 41 -2.81 14.18 27.22
CA LYS A 41 -4.15 14.52 26.69
C LYS A 41 -5.17 13.40 26.99
N SER A 42 -4.79 12.15 26.74
CA SER A 42 -5.61 10.97 27.06
C SER A 42 -5.85 10.81 28.56
N PHE A 43 -4.83 11.07 29.38
CA PHE A 43 -4.97 11.08 30.84
C PHE A 43 -5.95 12.17 31.30
N ILE A 44 -5.77 13.42 30.86
CA ILE A 44 -6.68 14.53 31.20
C ILE A 44 -8.11 14.22 30.78
N ALA A 45 -8.32 13.63 29.59
CA ALA A 45 -9.64 13.24 29.12
C ALA A 45 -10.28 12.15 29.99
N SER A 46 -9.50 11.17 30.44
CA SER A 46 -9.97 10.06 31.27
C SER A 46 -10.29 10.49 32.72
N TYR A 47 -9.65 11.56 33.19
CA TYR A 47 -9.77 12.05 34.57
C TYR A 47 -10.28 13.48 34.67
N ARG A 48 -11.10 13.90 33.70
CA ARG A 48 -11.60 15.28 33.58
C ARG A 48 -12.33 15.77 34.84
N ASP A 49 -13.05 14.88 35.51
CA ASP A 49 -13.82 15.20 36.72
C ASP A 49 -12.94 15.47 37.95
N GLN A 50 -11.66 15.05 37.91
CA GLN A 50 -10.71 15.21 39.00
C GLN A 50 -9.71 16.37 38.74
N LEU A 51 -9.71 16.93 37.53
CA LEU A 51 -8.75 17.94 37.09
C LEU A 51 -9.47 19.22 36.66
N THR A 52 -9.23 20.32 37.38
CA THR A 52 -9.85 21.62 37.08
C THR A 52 -8.85 22.57 36.44
N PHE A 53 -9.08 22.90 35.17
CA PHE A 53 -8.24 23.83 34.40
C PHE A 53 -9.06 24.89 33.68
N SER A 54 -8.47 26.06 33.48
CA SER A 54 -8.99 27.10 32.59
C SER A 54 -8.25 27.09 31.25
N SER A 55 -8.95 27.39 30.17
CA SER A 55 -8.34 27.57 28.85
C SER A 55 -7.51 28.84 28.82
N TYR A 56 -6.39 28.81 28.10
CA TYR A 56 -5.55 29.98 27.86
C TYR A 56 -6.35 31.22 27.39
N ASP A 57 -7.29 31.05 26.47
CA ASP A 57 -8.10 32.15 25.91
C ASP A 57 -9.12 32.74 26.89
N SER A 58 -9.43 32.02 27.97
CA SER A 58 -10.39 32.47 28.97
C SER A 58 -9.79 33.46 29.98
N ILE A 59 -8.47 33.67 29.94
CA ILE A 59 -7.71 34.45 30.91
C ILE A 59 -7.53 35.89 30.43
N GLN A 60 -7.96 36.85 31.25
CA GLN A 60 -7.61 38.26 31.06
C GLN A 60 -6.21 38.53 31.62
N TRP A 61 -5.19 38.32 30.77
CA TRP A 61 -3.77 38.41 31.14
C TRP A 61 -3.35 39.77 31.73
N SER A 62 -3.97 40.87 31.29
CA SER A 62 -3.74 42.21 31.84
C SER A 62 -4.11 42.37 33.33
N ASN A 63 -4.95 41.48 33.86
CA ASN A 63 -5.38 41.50 35.27
C ASN A 63 -4.56 40.55 36.16
N VAL A 64 -3.57 39.86 35.61
CA VAL A 64 -2.70 38.94 36.35
C VAL A 64 -1.67 39.75 37.15
N ARG A 65 -1.58 39.48 38.45
CA ARG A 65 -0.66 40.16 39.39
C ARG A 65 0.38 39.21 40.00
N SER A 66 0.13 37.90 39.92
CA SER A 66 1.04 36.85 40.38
C SER A 66 1.02 35.70 39.36
N LEU A 67 2.19 35.19 39.01
CA LEU A 67 2.37 34.07 38.09
C LEU A 67 3.31 33.04 38.70
N VAL A 68 2.86 31.78 38.72
CA VAL A 68 3.65 30.63 39.15
C VAL A 68 3.97 29.79 37.92
N LEU A 69 5.26 29.72 37.59
CA LEU A 69 5.80 28.89 36.53
C LEU A 69 6.24 27.54 37.10
N VAL A 70 5.84 26.45 36.46
CA VAL A 70 6.25 25.10 36.83
C VAL A 70 6.82 24.33 35.64
N ASP A 71 7.87 23.55 35.87
CA ASP A 71 8.62 22.78 34.86
C ASP A 71 9.09 23.64 33.68
N VAL A 72 9.38 24.92 33.97
CA VAL A 72 9.75 25.89 32.95
C VAL A 72 10.54 27.04 33.57
N ALA A 73 11.64 27.40 32.90
CA ALA A 73 12.56 28.45 33.35
C ALA A 73 12.10 29.86 32.95
N SER A 74 11.39 30.03 31.83
CA SER A 74 11.06 31.36 31.30
C SER A 74 9.65 31.47 30.72
N LEU A 75 9.11 32.70 30.71
CA LEU A 75 7.79 33.01 30.18
C LEU A 75 7.66 32.62 28.70
N ASN A 76 8.72 32.81 27.90
CA ASN A 76 8.75 32.50 26.47
C ASN A 76 8.45 31.03 26.16
N GLN A 77 8.79 30.13 27.08
CA GLN A 77 8.54 28.69 26.92
C GLN A 77 7.09 28.31 27.23
N THR A 78 6.27 29.21 27.78
CA THR A 78 4.85 28.98 28.11
C THR A 78 3.90 29.31 26.95
N GLY A 79 4.39 30.04 25.94
CA GLY A 79 3.58 30.53 24.82
C GLY A 79 2.75 31.79 25.14
N ILE A 80 2.88 32.33 26.35
CA ILE A 80 2.30 33.62 26.72
C ILE A 80 3.13 34.75 26.09
N PRO A 81 2.57 35.63 25.23
CA PRO A 81 3.26 36.80 24.74
C PRO A 81 3.62 37.73 25.91
N GLU A 82 4.90 38.10 26.04
CA GLU A 82 5.39 38.98 27.12
C GLU A 82 4.59 40.29 27.18
N GLU A 83 4.19 40.83 26.02
CA GLU A 83 3.39 42.05 25.86
C GLU A 83 1.97 41.99 26.48
N LYS A 84 1.43 40.79 26.76
CA LYS A 84 0.11 40.62 27.39
C LYS A 84 0.18 40.59 28.92
N VAL A 85 1.38 40.46 29.49
CA VAL A 85 1.59 40.33 30.94
C VAL A 85 2.10 41.66 31.49
N PRO A 86 1.57 42.16 32.62
CA PRO A 86 2.09 43.37 33.25
C PRO A 86 3.57 43.26 33.63
N ASN A 87 4.33 44.33 33.43
CA ASN A 87 5.78 44.38 33.71
C ASN A 87 6.11 44.23 35.22
N ASP A 88 5.15 44.49 36.12
CA ASP A 88 5.29 44.48 37.58
C ASP A 88 4.70 43.22 38.24
N ILE A 89 4.64 42.10 37.51
CA ILE A 89 4.08 40.84 38.00
C ILE A 89 4.98 40.15 39.04
N ALA A 90 4.38 39.64 40.13
CA ALA A 90 5.08 38.75 41.05
C ALA A 90 5.29 37.38 40.40
N LEU A 91 6.55 37.01 40.12
CA LEU A 91 6.88 35.74 39.46
C LEU A 91 7.49 34.73 40.45
N THR A 92 6.98 33.51 40.48
CA THR A 92 7.56 32.37 41.22
C THR A 92 7.84 31.23 40.26
N ILE A 93 9.01 30.59 40.34
CA ILE A 93 9.46 29.56 39.38
C ILE A 93 9.86 28.28 40.12
N TYR A 94 9.28 27.15 39.73
CA TYR A 94 9.70 25.81 40.14
C TYR A 94 10.28 25.07 38.93
N ASP A 95 11.56 24.71 39.01
CA ASP A 95 12.26 23.94 37.97
C ASP A 95 13.41 23.14 38.62
N HIS A 96 13.80 22.03 38.02
CA HIS A 96 14.89 21.17 38.47
C HIS A 96 16.22 21.43 37.73
N HIS A 97 16.24 22.27 36.70
CA HIS A 97 17.45 22.62 35.94
C HIS A 97 18.18 23.84 36.57
N PRO A 98 19.40 23.66 37.11
CA PRO A 98 20.11 24.74 37.79
C PRO A 98 20.84 25.74 36.88
N ASN A 99 20.95 25.49 35.57
CA ASN A 99 21.88 26.18 34.66
C ASN A 99 21.24 27.00 33.52
N ASP A 100 19.93 27.32 33.58
CA ASP A 100 19.33 28.19 32.57
C ASP A 100 19.74 29.66 32.82
N GLU A 101 20.77 30.12 32.11
CA GLU A 101 21.37 31.48 32.18
C GLU A 101 20.42 32.62 31.74
N ILE A 102 19.13 32.35 31.49
CA ILE A 102 18.15 33.31 30.96
C ILE A 102 16.96 33.46 31.91
N ILE A 103 17.15 33.99 33.13
CA ILE A 103 15.99 34.39 33.98
C ILE A 103 16.35 35.59 34.87
N GLN A 104 15.83 36.78 34.54
CA GLN A 104 16.24 38.03 35.17
C GLN A 104 15.40 38.52 36.37
N ILE A 105 14.15 38.10 36.63
CA ILE A 105 13.36 38.66 37.76
C ILE A 105 12.34 37.62 38.30
N GLY A 106 12.30 37.34 39.61
CA GLY A 106 11.32 36.44 40.28
C GLY A 106 11.87 35.59 41.44
N THR A 107 10.99 35.01 42.27
CA THR A 107 11.33 34.06 43.34
C THR A 107 11.61 32.68 42.73
N LYS A 108 12.82 32.14 42.92
CA LYS A 108 13.25 30.88 42.30
C LYS A 108 13.30 29.74 43.33
N MET A 109 12.57 28.67 43.03
CA MET A 109 12.49 27.44 43.82
C MET A 109 13.14 26.30 43.05
N ILE A 110 14.44 26.45 42.77
CA ILE A 110 15.21 25.53 41.95
C ILE A 110 16.04 24.61 42.85
N LYS A 111 15.81 23.29 42.74
CA LYS A 111 16.57 22.26 43.45
C LYS A 111 17.02 21.21 42.43
N LYS A 112 18.25 20.70 42.57
CA LYS A 112 18.73 19.58 41.75
C LYS A 112 17.94 18.32 42.14
N ARG A 113 16.98 17.94 41.30
CA ARG A 113 16.14 16.75 41.40
C ARG A 113 16.00 16.10 40.03
N GLY A 114 15.57 14.85 39.99
CA GLY A 114 15.30 14.14 38.74
C GLY A 114 14.01 14.61 38.04
N ALA A 115 13.13 15.32 38.74
CA ALA A 115 11.90 15.89 38.20
C ALA A 115 11.46 17.16 38.96
N THR A 116 10.71 18.03 38.29
CA THR A 116 10.16 19.24 38.94
C THR A 116 9.10 18.86 39.98
N ILE A 117 8.29 17.84 39.70
CA ILE A 117 7.30 17.34 40.65
C ILE A 117 7.92 16.93 42.00
N SER A 118 9.18 16.47 42.00
CA SER A 118 9.87 16.09 43.23
C SER A 118 9.99 17.29 44.17
N ILE A 119 10.33 18.45 43.63
CA ILE A 119 10.46 19.70 44.38
C ILE A 119 9.11 20.08 45.01
N LEU A 120 8.04 20.05 44.21
CA LEU A 120 6.71 20.43 44.67
C LEU A 120 6.15 19.48 45.72
N VAL A 121 6.35 18.17 45.58
CA VAL A 121 5.93 17.19 46.59
C VAL A 121 6.72 17.37 47.88
N GLU A 122 8.01 17.69 47.81
CA GLU A 122 8.82 18.04 49.00
C GLU A 122 8.18 19.21 49.77
N TYR A 123 7.79 20.29 49.07
CA TYR A 123 7.08 21.41 49.69
C TYR A 123 5.70 21.06 50.24
N LEU A 124 4.94 20.20 49.55
CA LEU A 124 3.64 19.74 50.06
C LEU A 124 3.78 18.95 51.36
N ILE A 125 4.82 18.11 51.46
CA ILE A 125 5.13 17.35 52.69
C ILE A 125 5.55 18.29 53.81
N GLU A 126 6.47 19.23 53.54
CA GLU A 126 6.94 20.22 54.52
C GLU A 126 5.79 21.07 55.12
N GLN A 127 4.78 21.38 54.29
CA GLN A 127 3.60 22.16 54.70
C GLN A 127 2.43 21.29 55.17
N ALA A 128 2.63 19.98 55.32
CA ALA A 128 1.63 19.01 55.80
C ALA A 128 0.33 18.96 54.97
N PHE A 129 0.41 19.16 53.65
CA PHE A 129 -0.72 18.93 52.76
C PHE A 129 -0.98 17.44 52.55
N SER A 130 -2.25 17.04 52.57
CA SER A 130 -2.65 15.68 52.20
C SER A 130 -2.61 15.46 50.68
N ILE A 131 -2.03 14.34 50.27
CA ILE A 131 -1.98 13.86 48.87
C ILE A 131 -2.95 12.69 48.75
N SER A 132 -3.94 12.79 47.85
CA SER A 132 -4.90 11.73 47.58
C SER A 132 -4.26 10.59 46.75
N PRO A 133 -4.85 9.38 46.71
CA PRO A 133 -4.34 8.29 45.87
C PRO A 133 -4.24 8.65 44.38
N PHE A 134 -5.19 9.44 43.86
CA PHE A 134 -5.15 9.94 42.48
C PHE A 134 -3.97 10.88 42.25
N GLU A 135 -3.77 11.86 43.14
CA GLU A 135 -2.65 12.79 43.09
C GLU A 135 -1.33 12.04 43.22
N ALA A 136 -1.25 11.07 44.14
CA ALA A 136 -0.08 10.22 44.31
C ALA A 136 0.28 9.46 43.03
N THR A 137 -0.73 9.00 42.29
CA THR A 137 -0.58 8.29 41.01
C THR A 137 -0.11 9.22 39.89
N LEU A 138 -0.70 10.41 39.77
CA LEU A 138 -0.27 11.44 38.81
C LEU A 138 1.17 11.91 39.09
N PHE A 139 1.50 12.18 40.35
CA PHE A 139 2.85 12.60 40.75
C PHE A 139 3.85 11.47 40.53
N GLY A 140 3.42 10.23 40.77
CA GLY A 140 4.18 9.03 40.46
C GLY A 140 4.49 8.91 38.97
N LEU A 141 3.50 9.11 38.10
CA LEU A 141 3.67 9.09 36.64
C LEU A 141 4.70 10.12 36.17
N ALA A 142 4.62 11.34 36.67
CA ALA A 142 5.61 12.39 36.40
C ALA A 142 7.01 11.98 36.83
N LEU A 143 7.17 11.54 38.07
CA LEU A 143 8.44 11.11 38.63
C LEU A 143 9.03 9.95 37.83
N TYR A 144 8.22 8.93 37.54
CA TYR A 144 8.64 7.70 36.86
C TYR A 144 9.02 7.95 35.40
N THR A 145 8.30 8.83 34.71
CA THR A 145 8.61 9.17 33.31
C THR A 145 9.85 10.07 33.20
N LYS A 146 9.96 11.11 34.04
CA LYS A 146 11.07 12.06 34.00
C LYS A 146 12.40 11.45 34.44
N THR A 147 12.39 10.63 35.49
CA THR A 147 13.59 9.90 35.96
C THR A 147 13.95 8.69 35.10
N ARG A 148 13.19 8.41 34.03
CA ARG A 148 13.32 7.18 33.22
C ARG A 148 13.30 5.93 34.10
N ARG A 149 12.28 5.81 34.96
CA ARG A 149 12.16 4.70 35.92
C ARG A 149 13.37 4.63 36.85
N PHE A 150 13.84 5.79 37.31
CA PHE A 150 15.02 5.97 38.15
C PHE A 150 16.37 5.58 37.52
N THR A 151 16.42 5.35 36.21
CA THR A 151 17.67 5.03 35.49
C THR A 151 18.40 6.26 34.95
N SER A 152 17.77 7.43 34.97
CA SER A 152 18.40 8.69 34.55
C SER A 152 19.57 9.05 35.47
N THR A 153 20.68 9.50 34.89
CA THR A 153 21.85 9.99 35.64
C THR A 153 21.58 11.28 36.44
N GLN A 154 20.44 11.94 36.18
CA GLN A 154 19.99 13.11 36.92
C GLN A 154 19.14 12.76 38.16
N THR A 155 18.76 11.49 38.32
CA THR A 155 17.98 11.01 39.46
C THR A 155 18.79 11.15 40.76
N THR A 156 18.14 11.61 41.82
CA THR A 156 18.70 11.87 43.15
C THR A 156 18.08 10.97 44.22
N SER A 157 18.70 10.89 45.40
CA SER A 157 18.16 10.14 46.55
C SER A 157 16.76 10.60 46.95
N GLU A 158 16.48 11.89 46.82
CA GLU A 158 15.21 12.51 47.18
C GLU A 158 14.08 12.06 46.27
N ASP A 159 14.36 11.77 44.99
CA ASP A 159 13.38 11.18 44.08
C ASP A 159 12.90 9.82 44.59
N PHE A 160 13.78 8.98 45.15
CA PHE A 160 13.39 7.70 45.76
C PHE A 160 12.59 7.87 47.05
N ILE A 161 12.92 8.88 47.88
CA ILE A 161 12.18 9.20 49.10
C ILE A 161 10.76 9.62 48.75
N ILE A 162 10.61 10.47 47.73
CA ILE A 162 9.31 10.92 47.24
C ILE A 162 8.53 9.77 46.64
N ALA A 163 9.15 8.91 45.82
CA ALA A 163 8.50 7.71 45.30
C ALA A 163 7.95 6.83 46.43
N THR A 164 8.74 6.63 47.48
CA THR A 164 8.32 5.86 48.67
C THR A 164 7.12 6.51 49.36
N PHE A 165 7.11 7.83 49.49
CA PHE A 165 5.99 8.58 50.06
C PHE A 165 4.73 8.45 49.20
N LEU A 166 4.84 8.55 47.87
CA LEU A 166 3.72 8.42 46.95
C LEU A 166 3.12 7.01 46.99
N ILE A 167 3.95 5.96 47.05
CA ILE A 167 3.49 4.57 47.27
C ILE A 167 2.68 4.47 48.56
N LYS A 168 3.20 5.01 49.67
CA LYS A 168 2.47 5.03 50.95
C LYS A 168 1.18 5.83 50.90
N SER A 169 1.08 6.80 50.00
CA SER A 169 -0.10 7.64 49.77
C SER A 169 -1.11 7.03 48.78
N GLY A 170 -0.88 5.79 48.31
CA GLY A 170 -1.82 5.05 47.45
C GLY A 170 -1.56 5.18 45.95
N MET A 171 -0.32 5.45 45.53
CA MET A 171 0.08 5.46 44.12
C MET A 171 -0.20 4.11 43.42
N ASP A 172 -0.98 4.13 42.33
CA ASP A 172 -1.34 2.94 41.56
C ASP A 172 -0.27 2.57 40.51
N LEU A 173 0.47 1.50 40.77
CA LEU A 173 1.53 1.00 39.89
C LEU A 173 1.00 0.42 38.56
N ASN A 174 -0.25 -0.06 38.51
CA ASN A 174 -0.84 -0.57 37.27
C ASN A 174 -1.12 0.58 36.32
N LEU A 175 -1.65 1.69 36.83
CA LEU A 175 -1.87 2.90 36.04
C LEU A 175 -0.56 3.49 35.52
N LEU A 176 0.48 3.45 36.36
CA LEU A 176 1.85 3.80 35.97
C LEU A 176 2.35 2.99 34.77
N ASN A 177 2.12 1.67 34.76
CA ASN A 177 2.48 0.82 33.63
C ASN A 177 1.61 1.07 32.40
N GLN A 178 0.32 1.38 32.57
CA GLN A 178 -0.58 1.69 31.46
C GLN A 178 -0.18 2.98 30.72
N PHE A 179 0.21 4.03 31.45
CA PHE A 179 0.55 5.33 30.85
C PHE A 179 2.06 5.55 30.64
N SER A 180 2.92 4.66 31.13
CA SER A 180 4.35 4.66 30.80
C SER A 180 4.60 3.83 29.52
N LYS A 181 5.26 4.42 28.52
CA LYS A 181 5.56 3.71 27.26
C LYS A 181 6.35 2.42 27.57
N PRO A 182 6.03 1.28 26.92
CA PRO A 182 6.79 0.03 27.11
C PRO A 182 8.24 0.19 26.63
N ILE A 183 9.16 -0.52 27.30
CA ILE A 183 10.56 -0.57 26.88
C ILE A 183 10.63 -1.53 25.70
N VAL A 184 10.77 -1.01 24.48
CA VAL A 184 10.97 -1.87 23.31
C VAL A 184 12.36 -2.51 23.37
N THR A 185 12.37 -3.83 23.32
CA THR A 185 13.58 -4.67 23.35
C THR A 185 14.01 -5.09 21.95
N ALA A 186 15.23 -5.61 21.82
CA ALA A 186 15.75 -6.14 20.56
C ALA A 186 14.84 -7.25 20.02
N LEU A 187 14.32 -8.12 20.89
CA LEU A 187 13.40 -9.21 20.55
C LEU A 187 12.14 -8.71 19.83
N GLU A 188 11.61 -7.57 20.24
CA GLU A 188 10.36 -7.00 19.70
C GLU A 188 10.58 -6.25 18.37
N MET A 189 11.81 -5.84 18.06
CA MET A 189 12.11 -5.08 16.83
C MET A 189 12.94 -5.85 15.80
N MET A 190 13.60 -6.94 16.18
CA MET A 190 14.51 -7.65 15.30
C MET A 190 13.76 -8.35 14.18
N SER A 191 14.38 -8.41 13.01
CA SER A 191 13.95 -9.31 11.95
C SER A 191 14.34 -10.75 12.32
N SER A 192 13.35 -11.65 12.33
CA SER A 192 13.54 -13.08 12.60
C SER A 192 12.60 -13.92 11.71
N PRO A 193 13.03 -15.09 11.19
CA PRO A 193 14.37 -15.66 11.31
C PRO A 193 15.41 -14.91 10.47
N VAL A 194 16.61 -14.71 11.01
CA VAL A 194 17.69 -14.01 10.30
C VAL A 194 18.35 -14.91 9.26
N LYS A 195 18.54 -14.37 8.05
CA LYS A 195 19.31 -15.04 7.00
C LYS A 195 20.80 -14.91 7.26
N THR A 196 21.52 -16.00 7.10
CA THR A 196 22.97 -16.09 7.28
C THR A 196 23.64 -16.62 6.02
N VAL A 197 24.94 -16.39 5.92
CA VAL A 197 25.82 -16.96 4.87
C VAL A 197 26.96 -17.72 5.52
N LEU A 198 27.49 -18.75 4.85
CA LEU A 198 28.63 -19.51 5.35
C LEU A 198 29.95 -18.75 5.10
N GLU A 199 30.90 -18.90 6.01
CA GLU A 199 32.21 -18.24 5.94
C GLU A 199 33.06 -18.62 4.73
N ASN A 200 32.77 -19.76 4.10
CA ASN A 200 33.44 -20.30 2.92
C ASN A 200 32.69 -20.03 1.60
N GLU A 201 31.50 -19.41 1.65
CA GLU A 201 30.83 -18.94 0.43
C GLU A 201 31.66 -17.83 -0.23
N THR A 202 31.53 -17.71 -1.56
CA THR A 202 32.25 -16.68 -2.32
C THR A 202 31.54 -15.34 -2.25
N ILE A 203 32.29 -14.25 -2.44
CA ILE A 203 31.74 -12.89 -2.51
C ILE A 203 30.69 -12.76 -3.62
N GLU A 204 30.87 -13.41 -4.77
CA GLU A 204 29.88 -13.43 -5.86
C GLU A 204 28.57 -14.09 -5.44
N THR A 205 28.64 -15.26 -4.79
CA THR A 205 27.44 -15.95 -4.28
C THR A 205 26.72 -15.08 -3.26
N VAL A 206 27.45 -14.44 -2.34
CA VAL A 206 26.84 -13.51 -1.37
C VAL A 206 26.26 -12.27 -2.05
N LEU A 207 26.88 -11.77 -3.12
CA LEU A 207 26.33 -10.66 -3.91
C LEU A 207 24.99 -11.05 -4.56
N GLU A 208 24.93 -12.23 -5.17
CA GLU A 208 23.69 -12.78 -5.75
C GLU A 208 22.62 -12.94 -4.68
N GLN A 209 22.97 -13.45 -3.51
CA GLN A 209 22.06 -13.54 -2.37
C GLN A 209 21.61 -12.16 -1.87
N MET A 210 22.49 -11.15 -1.81
CA MET A 210 22.12 -9.78 -1.46
C MET A 210 21.06 -9.23 -2.40
N PHE A 211 21.20 -9.48 -3.71
CA PHE A 211 20.17 -9.11 -4.69
C PHE A 211 18.91 -9.93 -4.54
N GLN A 212 19.04 -11.25 -4.37
CA GLN A 212 17.92 -12.18 -4.24
C GLN A 212 17.05 -11.89 -3.02
N TYR A 213 17.66 -11.55 -1.89
CA TYR A 213 16.97 -11.29 -0.63
C TYR A 213 16.72 -9.79 -0.38
N GLY A 214 17.24 -8.90 -1.23
CA GLY A 214 17.18 -7.45 -1.00
C GLY A 214 17.91 -7.00 0.26
N HIS A 215 18.82 -7.81 0.79
CA HIS A 215 19.55 -7.53 2.01
C HIS A 215 20.89 -6.86 1.69
N ASN A 216 21.23 -5.85 2.48
CA ASN A 216 22.49 -5.11 2.31
C ASN A 216 23.62 -5.65 3.20
N GLY A 217 23.45 -6.83 3.80
CA GLY A 217 24.42 -7.46 4.69
C GLY A 217 23.86 -8.71 5.37
N PHE A 218 24.74 -9.62 5.76
CA PHE A 218 24.40 -10.89 6.41
C PHE A 218 25.30 -11.14 7.63
N PRO A 219 24.79 -11.73 8.71
CA PRO A 219 25.62 -12.46 9.65
C PRO A 219 26.26 -13.66 8.96
N VAL A 220 27.53 -13.91 9.27
CA VAL A 220 28.34 -14.98 8.71
C VAL A 220 28.51 -16.07 9.77
N ILE A 221 28.21 -17.31 9.41
CA ILE A 221 28.29 -18.47 10.29
C ILE A 221 29.34 -19.48 9.80
N ASP A 222 29.89 -20.26 10.72
CA ASP A 222 30.73 -21.41 10.40
C ASP A 222 29.89 -22.66 10.04
N GLN A 223 30.57 -23.77 9.78
CA GLN A 223 29.91 -25.05 9.50
C GLN A 223 29.12 -25.61 10.69
N ASN A 224 29.37 -25.14 11.91
CA ASN A 224 28.66 -25.53 13.13
C ASN A 224 27.50 -24.57 13.47
N SER A 225 27.14 -23.65 12.57
CA SER A 225 26.12 -22.61 12.78
C SER A 225 26.45 -21.60 13.87
N LEU A 226 27.74 -21.44 14.22
CA LEU A 226 28.21 -20.41 15.14
C LEU A 226 28.47 -19.10 14.37
N LEU A 227 28.08 -17.98 14.96
CA LEU A 227 28.30 -16.66 14.38
C LEU A 227 29.79 -16.27 14.46
N VAL A 228 30.45 -16.12 13.31
CA VAL A 228 31.89 -15.81 13.20
C VAL A 228 32.18 -14.41 12.65
N GLY A 229 31.20 -13.76 12.04
CA GLY A 229 31.36 -12.40 11.52
C GLY A 229 30.09 -11.79 10.94
N VAL A 230 30.24 -10.62 10.31
CA VAL A 230 29.18 -9.93 9.57
C VAL A 230 29.76 -9.37 8.28
N ILE A 231 29.09 -9.61 7.15
CA ILE A 231 29.46 -9.06 5.84
C ILE A 231 28.45 -7.98 5.43
N SER A 232 28.92 -6.81 5.00
CA SER A 232 28.08 -5.73 4.50
C SER A 232 28.17 -5.58 2.98
N ARG A 233 27.16 -4.93 2.38
CA ARG A 233 27.14 -4.61 0.95
C ARG A 233 28.38 -3.82 0.53
N ARG A 234 28.85 -2.92 1.38
CA ARG A 234 30.06 -2.14 1.16
C ARG A 234 31.30 -3.05 1.04
N ASP A 235 31.37 -4.10 1.86
CA ASP A 235 32.50 -5.04 1.84
C ASP A 235 32.48 -5.86 0.55
N VAL A 236 31.29 -6.36 0.17
CA VAL A 236 31.07 -7.10 -1.09
C VAL A 236 31.37 -6.25 -2.31
N ASP A 237 30.79 -5.04 -2.43
CA ASP A 237 31.00 -4.16 -3.58
C ASP A 237 32.49 -3.77 -3.72
N ARG A 238 33.19 -3.57 -2.59
CA ARG A 238 34.64 -3.31 -2.59
C ARG A 238 35.44 -4.52 -3.08
N ALA A 239 35.11 -5.73 -2.62
CA ALA A 239 35.77 -6.95 -3.08
C ALA A 239 35.52 -7.19 -4.58
N ILE A 240 34.29 -6.99 -5.06
CA ILE A 240 33.94 -7.12 -6.49
C ILE A 240 34.68 -6.08 -7.34
N HIS A 241 34.76 -4.82 -6.89
CA HIS A 241 35.51 -3.79 -7.58
C HIS A 241 37.00 -4.15 -7.75
N HIS A 242 37.58 -4.88 -6.79
CA HIS A 242 38.93 -5.41 -6.86
C HIS A 242 39.04 -6.79 -7.52
N HIS A 243 37.97 -7.28 -8.16
CA HIS A 243 37.92 -8.56 -8.88
C HIS A 243 38.16 -9.78 -7.96
N LEU A 244 37.75 -9.68 -6.69
CA LEU A 244 37.91 -10.71 -5.65
C LEU A 244 36.60 -11.50 -5.44
N GLY A 245 35.79 -11.64 -6.49
CA GLY A 245 34.47 -12.28 -6.43
C GLY A 245 34.50 -13.75 -6.00
N GLN A 246 35.56 -14.48 -6.36
CA GLN A 246 35.75 -15.89 -6.01
C GLN A 246 36.36 -16.10 -4.61
N ALA A 247 36.79 -15.04 -3.94
CA ALA A 247 37.38 -15.15 -2.63
C ALA A 247 36.31 -15.47 -1.56
N PRO A 248 36.68 -16.17 -0.47
CA PRO A 248 35.72 -16.52 0.57
C PRO A 248 35.30 -15.29 1.38
N VAL A 249 34.05 -15.29 1.86
CA VAL A 249 33.48 -14.21 2.68
C VAL A 249 34.27 -13.96 3.95
N SER A 250 34.80 -15.02 4.58
CA SER A 250 35.68 -14.93 5.75
C SER A 250 36.86 -13.97 5.59
N ALA A 251 37.37 -13.76 4.37
CA ALA A 251 38.48 -12.85 4.11
C ALA A 251 38.10 -11.36 4.13
N TYR A 252 36.82 -11.03 4.01
CA TYR A 252 36.33 -9.64 3.89
C TYR A 252 35.24 -9.27 4.91
N MET A 253 34.74 -10.23 5.68
CA MET A 253 33.78 -9.98 6.74
C MET A 253 34.42 -9.19 7.90
N SER A 254 33.58 -8.48 8.63
CA SER A 254 33.96 -7.94 9.94
C SER A 254 33.97 -9.07 10.97
N SER A 255 35.11 -9.25 11.64
CA SER A 255 35.28 -10.24 12.72
C SER A 255 36.19 -9.65 13.83
N PRO A 256 35.89 -9.84 15.12
CA PRO A 256 34.72 -10.54 15.66
C PRO A 256 33.40 -9.76 15.44
N PRO A 257 32.25 -10.44 15.40
CA PRO A 257 30.96 -9.78 15.23
C PRO A 257 30.59 -8.98 16.48
N ILE A 258 30.03 -7.78 16.28
CA ILE A 258 29.46 -6.97 17.37
C ILE A 258 28.00 -7.39 17.55
N THR A 259 27.65 -7.93 18.71
CA THR A 259 26.33 -8.49 19.01
C THR A 259 25.68 -7.86 20.23
N LEU A 260 24.37 -8.05 20.36
CA LEU A 260 23.57 -7.65 21.55
C LEU A 260 22.64 -8.79 21.97
N SER A 261 22.11 -8.73 23.19
CA SER A 261 21.10 -9.69 23.66
C SER A 261 19.70 -9.36 23.14
N ASP A 262 18.83 -10.35 23.08
CA ASP A 262 17.39 -10.20 22.79
C ASP A 262 16.65 -9.23 23.74
N SER A 263 17.13 -9.10 24.97
CA SER A 263 16.64 -8.17 26.00
C SER A 263 17.23 -6.75 25.88
N SER A 264 18.15 -6.50 24.95
CA SER A 264 18.80 -5.20 24.80
C SER A 264 17.81 -4.11 24.39
N THR A 265 17.95 -2.91 24.96
CA THR A 265 17.03 -1.80 24.71
C THR A 265 17.38 -1.02 23.44
N ILE A 266 16.43 -0.26 22.89
CA ILE A 266 16.68 0.63 21.75
C ILE A 266 17.86 1.60 21.96
N ASP A 267 18.03 2.12 23.18
CA ASP A 267 19.12 3.05 23.52
C ASP A 267 20.48 2.33 23.46
N MET A 268 20.54 1.09 23.95
CA MET A 268 21.74 0.25 23.85
C MET A 268 22.07 -0.07 22.40
N ILE A 269 21.08 -0.43 21.60
CA ILE A 269 21.24 -0.70 20.16
C ILE A 269 21.77 0.55 19.44
N GLN A 270 21.15 1.71 19.65
CA GLN A 270 21.57 2.97 19.05
C GLN A 270 23.00 3.35 19.44
N SER A 271 23.31 3.32 20.74
CA SER A 271 24.64 3.67 21.24
C SER A 271 25.71 2.74 20.65
N THR A 272 25.41 1.45 20.48
CA THR A 272 26.30 0.47 19.87
C THR A 272 26.49 0.74 18.38
N MET A 273 25.41 1.01 17.63
CA MET A 273 25.48 1.38 16.21
C MET A 273 26.33 2.64 15.98
N LEU A 274 26.14 3.68 16.80
CA LEU A 274 26.89 4.93 16.71
C LEU A 274 28.37 4.73 17.08
N LYS A 275 28.64 4.08 18.21
CA LYS A 275 29.99 3.84 18.72
C LYS A 275 30.85 3.08 17.71
N HIS A 276 30.27 2.09 17.05
CA HIS A 276 31.00 1.23 16.11
C HIS A 276 30.81 1.60 14.64
N GLY A 277 30.00 2.62 14.33
CA GLY A 277 29.71 3.04 12.95
C GLY A 277 28.99 2.00 12.11
N ILE A 278 28.34 1.01 12.74
CA ILE A 278 27.71 -0.14 12.08
C ILE A 278 26.23 0.10 11.78
N GLY A 279 25.73 -0.59 10.75
CA GLY A 279 24.36 -0.44 10.25
C GLY A 279 23.38 -1.50 10.74
N ARG A 280 23.90 -2.55 11.37
CA ARG A 280 23.15 -3.75 11.71
C ARG A 280 23.90 -4.52 12.79
N ILE A 281 23.15 -5.12 13.71
CA ILE A 281 23.65 -5.82 14.89
C ILE A 281 22.94 -7.18 14.97
N PRO A 282 23.67 -8.30 14.86
CA PRO A 282 23.12 -9.61 15.17
C PRO A 282 22.71 -9.72 16.64
N ILE A 283 21.54 -10.30 16.88
CA ILE A 283 20.96 -10.48 18.20
C ILE A 283 21.12 -11.92 18.64
N MET A 284 21.59 -12.11 19.87
CA MET A 284 21.89 -13.40 20.47
C MET A 284 20.92 -13.69 21.62
N ALA A 285 20.42 -14.91 21.70
CA ALA A 285 19.73 -15.44 22.88
C ALA A 285 20.28 -16.83 23.19
N ASN A 286 20.62 -17.10 24.46
CA ASN A 286 21.23 -18.38 24.88
C ASN A 286 22.40 -18.81 23.98
N GLU A 287 23.30 -17.88 23.67
CA GLU A 287 24.46 -18.07 22.78
C GLU A 287 24.16 -18.43 21.32
N GLN A 288 22.89 -18.42 20.91
CA GLN A 288 22.47 -18.63 19.52
C GLN A 288 22.02 -17.35 18.85
N LEU A 289 22.30 -17.25 17.56
CA LEU A 289 21.83 -16.17 16.71
C LEU A 289 20.31 -16.30 16.52
N THR A 290 19.54 -15.32 17.00
CA THR A 290 18.08 -15.34 16.95
C THR A 290 17.48 -14.33 15.98
N GLY A 291 18.19 -13.23 15.72
CA GLY A 291 17.71 -12.18 14.83
C GLY A 291 18.77 -11.16 14.47
N ILE A 292 18.36 -10.10 13.79
CA ILE A 292 19.19 -8.95 13.47
C ILE A 292 18.38 -7.66 13.60
N VAL A 293 19.01 -6.62 14.12
CA VAL A 293 18.45 -5.26 14.15
C VAL A 293 19.26 -4.37 13.24
N SER A 294 18.59 -3.69 12.31
CA SER A 294 19.17 -2.73 11.38
C SER A 294 18.90 -1.28 11.81
N ARG A 295 19.65 -0.32 11.26
CA ARG A 295 19.37 1.12 11.46
C ARG A 295 17.94 1.49 11.10
N THR A 296 17.38 0.84 10.09
CA THR A 296 16.01 1.10 9.65
C THR A 296 15.00 0.72 10.73
N ASP A 297 15.22 -0.41 11.40
CA ASP A 297 14.34 -0.89 12.48
C ASP A 297 14.37 0.06 13.68
N VAL A 298 15.55 0.61 14.00
CA VAL A 298 15.70 1.65 15.05
C VAL A 298 14.96 2.94 14.67
N ILE A 299 15.05 3.37 13.41
CA ILE A 299 14.37 4.59 12.92
C ILE A 299 12.85 4.42 12.92
N GLU A 300 12.34 3.25 12.53
CA GLU A 300 10.90 2.97 12.56
C GLU A 300 10.34 2.99 13.97
N GLN A 301 11.07 2.43 14.93
CA GLN A 301 10.67 2.53 16.33
C GLN A 301 10.61 3.98 16.82
N TRP A 302 11.35 4.92 16.22
CA TRP A 302 11.18 6.35 16.49
C TRP A 302 9.92 6.93 15.85
N GLN A 303 9.57 6.48 14.64
CA GLN A 303 8.32 6.87 13.99
C GLN A 303 7.13 6.37 14.81
N GLU A 304 7.07 5.08 15.16
CA GLU A 304 6.04 4.50 16.05
C GLU A 304 5.93 5.25 17.39
N ARG A 305 7.05 5.78 17.90
CA ARG A 305 7.09 6.58 19.13
C ARG A 305 6.73 8.06 18.94
N GLY A 306 6.47 8.53 17.71
CA GLY A 306 6.12 9.92 17.38
C GLY A 306 7.29 10.90 17.54
N MET A 307 8.54 10.43 17.39
CA MET A 307 9.74 11.25 17.60
C MET A 307 10.34 11.87 16.33
N TYR A 308 9.83 11.49 15.15
CA TYR A 308 10.13 12.14 13.87
C TYR A 308 8.80 12.47 13.18
N ASP A 309 8.60 13.76 12.91
CA ASP A 309 7.37 14.44 12.51
C ASP A 309 6.27 14.49 13.59
N GLY A 310 5.85 15.73 13.92
CA GLY A 310 4.83 16.06 14.91
C GLY A 310 3.40 15.67 14.53
N ILE A 311 3.19 14.45 14.04
CA ILE A 311 1.89 13.87 13.74
C ILE A 311 1.76 12.58 14.55
N SER A 312 0.88 12.59 15.55
CA SER A 312 0.69 11.43 16.43
C SER A 312 0.08 10.25 15.66
N ILE A 313 0.72 9.07 15.75
CA ILE A 313 0.27 7.84 15.11
C ILE A 313 -1.07 7.35 15.68
N GLU A 314 -1.34 7.61 16.97
CA GLU A 314 -2.60 7.23 17.63
C GLU A 314 -3.81 7.98 17.07
N GLU A 315 -3.70 9.28 16.76
CA GLU A 315 -4.80 10.05 16.13
C GLU A 315 -5.10 9.53 14.71
N ASN A 316 -4.09 9.00 14.01
CA ASN A 316 -4.28 8.42 12.68
C ASN A 316 -4.91 7.01 12.76
N SER A 317 -4.50 6.16 13.70
CA SER A 317 -5.04 4.81 13.90
C SER A 317 -6.51 4.81 14.35
N GLN A 318 -6.90 5.68 15.30
CA GLN A 318 -8.31 5.83 15.71
C GLN A 318 -9.18 6.37 14.57
N SER A 319 -8.66 7.31 13.78
CA SER A 319 -9.33 7.83 12.58
C SER A 319 -9.54 6.74 11.52
N LEU A 320 -8.54 5.88 11.31
CA LEU A 320 -8.59 4.79 10.33
C LEU A 320 -9.49 3.62 10.73
N ALA A 321 -9.48 3.21 12.00
CA ALA A 321 -10.43 2.21 12.51
C ALA A 321 -11.88 2.69 12.33
N THR A 322 -12.13 3.98 12.61
CA THR A 322 -13.44 4.62 12.37
C THR A 322 -13.79 4.64 10.88
N LYS A 323 -12.84 4.96 10.00
CA LYS A 323 -13.06 4.90 8.54
C LYS A 323 -13.37 3.49 8.06
N LEU A 324 -12.66 2.47 8.55
CA LEU A 324 -12.96 1.08 8.23
C LEU A 324 -14.38 0.71 8.63
N GLN A 325 -14.83 1.11 9.81
CA GLN A 325 -16.19 0.88 10.27
C GLN A 325 -17.23 1.57 9.39
N ILE A 326 -16.95 2.79 8.91
CA ILE A 326 -17.87 3.55 8.05
C ILE A 326 -17.92 2.99 6.62
N GLN A 327 -16.78 2.58 6.07
CA GLN A 327 -16.66 2.22 4.65
C GLN A 327 -16.92 0.74 4.35
N LEU A 328 -16.76 -0.14 5.35
CA LEU A 328 -17.02 -1.57 5.20
C LEU A 328 -18.42 -1.92 5.72
N PRO A 329 -19.11 -2.91 5.12
CA PRO A 329 -20.32 -3.46 5.72
C PRO A 329 -20.06 -3.92 7.15
N ASP A 330 -20.98 -3.61 8.09
CA ASP A 330 -20.88 -3.98 9.51
C ASP A 330 -20.48 -5.44 9.73
N ARG A 331 -21.00 -6.32 8.86
CA ARG A 331 -20.72 -7.76 8.86
C ARG A 331 -19.24 -8.06 8.60
N ILE A 332 -18.66 -7.46 7.57
CA ILE A 332 -17.24 -7.62 7.23
C ILE A 332 -16.36 -6.98 8.31
N PHE A 333 -16.73 -5.79 8.80
CA PHE A 333 -15.96 -5.13 9.84
C PHE A 333 -15.86 -5.98 11.13
N ARG A 334 -16.99 -6.55 11.58
CA ARG A 334 -16.99 -7.48 12.73
C ARG A 334 -16.16 -8.73 12.46
N LEU A 335 -16.22 -9.24 11.24
CA LEU A 335 -15.45 -10.41 10.85
C LEU A 335 -13.94 -10.13 10.87
N LEU A 336 -13.48 -8.96 10.42
CA LEU A 336 -12.08 -8.55 10.53
C LEU A 336 -11.62 -8.43 11.98
N LEU A 337 -12.46 -7.94 12.90
CA LEU A 337 -12.15 -7.92 14.32
C LEU A 337 -11.95 -9.34 14.88
N GLN A 338 -12.85 -10.28 14.54
CA GLN A 338 -12.74 -11.67 14.97
C GLN A 338 -11.49 -12.35 14.41
N ILE A 339 -11.19 -12.16 13.13
CA ILE A 339 -9.98 -12.72 12.50
C ILE A 339 -8.72 -12.11 13.14
N GLY A 340 -8.73 -10.83 13.50
CA GLY A 340 -7.67 -10.19 14.26
C GLY A 340 -7.40 -10.84 15.62
N GLU A 341 -8.46 -11.23 16.34
CA GLU A 341 -8.32 -11.95 17.62
C GLU A 341 -7.74 -13.36 17.43
N ILE A 342 -8.11 -14.06 16.35
CA ILE A 342 -7.53 -15.37 15.99
C ILE A 342 -6.03 -15.20 15.67
N ALA A 343 -5.65 -14.15 14.95
CA ALA A 343 -4.25 -13.84 14.66
C ALA A 343 -3.44 -13.61 15.94
N ASP A 344 -4.00 -12.90 16.92
CA ASP A 344 -3.36 -12.69 18.23
C ASP A 344 -3.17 -13.99 19.02
N GLN A 345 -4.14 -14.92 18.97
CA GLN A 345 -4.04 -16.24 19.61
C GLN A 345 -2.92 -17.08 19.00
N GLU A 346 -2.80 -17.06 17.67
CA GLU A 346 -1.75 -17.76 16.92
C GLU A 346 -0.40 -17.02 16.96
N LYS A 347 -0.34 -15.83 17.58
CA LYS A 347 0.83 -14.95 17.66
C LYS A 347 1.39 -14.55 16.29
N ILE A 348 0.50 -14.30 15.33
CA ILE A 348 0.83 -13.89 13.97
C ILE A 348 0.40 -12.44 13.74
N ASN A 349 1.23 -11.68 13.02
CA ASN A 349 0.83 -10.36 12.56
C ASN A 349 -0.08 -10.47 11.33
N LEU A 350 -1.22 -9.77 11.39
CA LEU A 350 -2.24 -9.76 10.34
C LEU A 350 -2.43 -8.34 9.79
N TYR A 351 -2.47 -8.24 8.46
CA TYR A 351 -2.59 -6.99 7.76
C TYR A 351 -3.66 -7.06 6.67
N LEU A 352 -4.49 -6.02 6.57
CA LEU A 352 -5.30 -5.71 5.40
C LEU A 352 -4.41 -4.98 4.39
N ILE A 353 -4.39 -5.39 3.11
CA ILE A 353 -3.46 -4.80 2.13
C ILE A 353 -4.13 -4.52 0.79
N GLY A 354 -3.49 -3.68 -0.03
CA GLY A 354 -3.84 -3.55 -1.45
C GLY A 354 -4.95 -2.55 -1.75
N GLY A 355 -5.82 -2.89 -2.70
CA GLY A 355 -6.81 -1.96 -3.27
C GLY A 355 -7.83 -1.46 -2.26
N ILE A 356 -8.20 -2.31 -1.29
CA ILE A 356 -9.15 -1.97 -0.24
C ILE A 356 -8.64 -0.86 0.69
N VAL A 357 -7.35 -0.90 1.07
CA VAL A 357 -6.75 0.14 1.94
C VAL A 357 -6.79 1.50 1.24
N ARG A 358 -6.43 1.52 -0.04
CA ARG A 358 -6.53 2.71 -0.89
C ARG A 358 -7.96 3.23 -0.99
N ASP A 359 -8.92 2.35 -1.22
CA ASP A 359 -10.32 2.72 -1.45
C ASP A 359 -10.97 3.24 -0.16
N VAL A 360 -10.67 2.63 1.00
CA VAL A 360 -11.05 3.14 2.33
C VAL A 360 -10.49 4.55 2.57
N LEU A 361 -9.22 4.78 2.23
CA LEU A 361 -8.60 6.12 2.34
C LEU A 361 -9.24 7.15 1.40
N LEU A 362 -9.77 6.72 0.26
CA LEU A 362 -10.52 7.53 -0.71
C LEU A 362 -12.03 7.64 -0.39
N ASN A 363 -12.48 7.10 0.75
CA ASN A 363 -13.89 7.01 1.14
C ASN A 363 -14.77 6.30 0.10
N ARG A 364 -14.29 5.16 -0.41
CA ARG A 364 -15.00 4.29 -1.33
C ARG A 364 -15.19 2.92 -0.69
N SER A 365 -16.38 2.35 -0.86
CA SER A 365 -16.67 0.98 -0.46
C SER A 365 -15.92 -0.02 -1.34
N ASN A 366 -15.30 -1.01 -0.72
CA ASN A 366 -14.67 -2.14 -1.42
C ASN A 366 -14.85 -3.41 -0.57
N GLU A 367 -15.42 -4.45 -1.18
CA GLU A 367 -15.71 -5.74 -0.53
C GLU A 367 -14.68 -6.82 -0.90
N ASP A 368 -13.68 -6.48 -1.70
CA ASP A 368 -12.56 -7.36 -2.07
C ASP A 368 -11.52 -7.34 -0.94
N ILE A 369 -11.62 -8.32 -0.02
CA ILE A 369 -10.81 -8.38 1.19
C ILE A 369 -9.54 -9.21 0.95
N ASP A 370 -8.42 -8.51 0.82
CA ASP A 370 -7.08 -9.08 0.76
C ASP A 370 -6.38 -8.98 2.11
N LEU A 371 -6.14 -10.14 2.74
CA LEU A 371 -5.37 -10.26 3.98
C LEU A 371 -3.97 -10.82 3.70
N VAL A 372 -2.98 -10.25 4.37
CA VAL A 372 -1.60 -10.72 4.34
C VAL A 372 -1.12 -10.99 5.77
N ILE A 373 -0.38 -12.09 5.94
CA ILE A 373 0.16 -12.49 7.23
C ILE A 373 1.66 -12.81 7.20
N GLU A 374 2.33 -12.54 8.31
CA GLU A 374 3.71 -12.99 8.57
C GLU A 374 3.70 -14.39 9.18
N GLY A 375 3.53 -15.41 8.35
CA GLY A 375 3.38 -16.79 8.80
C GLY A 375 2.84 -17.69 7.69
N ASN A 376 2.25 -18.84 8.03
CA ASN A 376 1.66 -19.74 7.04
C ASN A 376 0.19 -19.38 6.78
N GLY A 377 -0.09 -18.75 5.64
CA GLY A 377 -1.43 -18.31 5.23
C GLY A 377 -2.46 -19.44 5.14
N ILE A 378 -2.03 -20.64 4.74
CA ILE A 378 -2.93 -21.80 4.59
C ILE A 378 -3.35 -22.32 5.96
N SER A 379 -2.37 -22.51 6.86
CA SER A 379 -2.66 -22.94 8.23
C SER A 379 -3.53 -21.92 8.98
N PHE A 380 -3.32 -20.62 8.75
CA PHE A 380 -4.15 -19.58 9.34
C PHE A 380 -5.59 -19.59 8.79
N ALA A 381 -5.76 -19.81 7.48
CA ALA A 381 -7.09 -19.97 6.88
C ALA A 381 -7.85 -21.17 7.46
N GLU A 382 -7.16 -22.29 7.71
CA GLU A 382 -7.71 -23.46 8.38
C GLU A 382 -8.10 -23.16 9.83
N ALA A 383 -7.29 -22.39 10.56
CA ALA A 383 -7.61 -21.94 11.92
C ALA A 383 -8.86 -21.07 11.95
N ILE A 384 -9.01 -20.13 11.00
CA ILE A 384 -10.23 -19.32 10.84
C ILE A 384 -11.44 -20.23 10.60
N ALA A 385 -11.34 -21.19 9.69
CA ALA A 385 -12.45 -22.09 9.38
C ALA A 385 -12.82 -23.00 10.55
N SER A 386 -11.85 -23.41 11.37
CA SER A 386 -12.09 -24.20 12.58
C SER A 386 -12.88 -23.41 13.64
N GLN A 387 -12.57 -22.13 13.83
CA GLN A 387 -13.20 -21.28 14.85
C GLN A 387 -14.50 -20.62 14.40
N LEU A 388 -14.56 -20.13 13.15
CA LEU A 388 -15.69 -19.36 12.60
C LEU A 388 -16.58 -20.15 11.62
N GLY A 389 -16.19 -21.39 11.28
CA GLY A 389 -16.85 -22.20 10.26
C GLY A 389 -16.49 -21.78 8.83
N GLY A 390 -17.16 -22.39 7.85
CA GLY A 390 -16.94 -22.12 6.42
C GLY A 390 -16.01 -23.13 5.75
N SER A 391 -15.50 -22.78 4.56
CA SER A 391 -14.66 -23.66 3.74
C SER A 391 -13.41 -22.95 3.25
N VAL A 392 -12.28 -23.67 3.20
CA VAL A 392 -10.99 -23.16 2.70
C VAL A 392 -10.68 -23.79 1.36
N LYS A 393 -10.24 -22.97 0.40
CA LYS A 393 -9.63 -23.42 -0.85
C LYS A 393 -8.18 -22.96 -0.89
N SER A 394 -7.24 -23.90 -0.79
CA SER A 394 -5.80 -23.60 -0.78
C SER A 394 -5.17 -23.74 -2.16
N HIS A 395 -4.14 -22.93 -2.38
CA HIS A 395 -3.29 -22.95 -3.57
C HIS A 395 -1.82 -22.98 -3.11
N ASN A 396 -1.29 -24.20 -2.90
CA ASN A 396 0.01 -24.43 -2.27
C ASN A 396 1.18 -23.78 -3.02
N GLU A 397 1.14 -23.71 -4.35
CA GLU A 397 2.22 -23.13 -5.17
C GLU A 397 2.50 -21.65 -4.86
N PHE A 398 1.50 -20.91 -4.36
CA PHE A 398 1.59 -19.47 -4.12
C PHE A 398 1.49 -19.10 -2.64
N GLY A 399 1.30 -20.07 -1.74
CA GLY A 399 1.09 -19.82 -0.31
C GLY A 399 -0.18 -19.02 -0.03
N THR A 400 -1.22 -19.18 -0.87
CA THR A 400 -2.48 -18.44 -0.80
C THR A 400 -3.64 -19.38 -0.47
N ALA A 401 -4.59 -18.91 0.32
CA ALA A 401 -5.84 -19.61 0.59
C ALA A 401 -7.00 -18.63 0.52
N THR A 402 -8.10 -19.05 -0.10
CA THR A 402 -9.37 -18.31 -0.04
C THR A 402 -10.24 -18.98 1.01
N TRP A 403 -10.59 -18.24 2.06
CA TRP A 403 -11.59 -18.68 3.02
C TRP A 403 -12.97 -18.14 2.61
N THR A 404 -13.96 -19.02 2.57
CA THR A 404 -15.36 -18.66 2.33
C THR A 404 -16.15 -18.86 3.62
N SER A 405 -16.73 -17.78 4.15
CA SER A 405 -17.52 -17.82 5.38
C SER A 405 -18.83 -18.60 5.19
N LEU A 406 -19.47 -18.99 6.31
CA LEU A 406 -20.78 -19.67 6.29
C LEU A 406 -21.89 -18.89 5.57
N ASN A 407 -21.82 -17.57 5.54
CA ASN A 407 -22.80 -16.75 4.80
C ASN A 407 -22.20 -16.04 3.58
N GLY A 408 -21.16 -16.66 2.99
CA GLY A 408 -20.79 -16.50 1.58
C GLY A 408 -19.72 -15.48 1.22
N GLU A 409 -19.17 -14.71 2.18
CA GLU A 409 -18.04 -13.82 1.89
C GLU A 409 -16.79 -14.62 1.60
N LYS A 410 -15.99 -14.10 0.67
CA LYS A 410 -14.69 -14.64 0.31
C LYS A 410 -13.62 -13.68 0.79
N ILE A 411 -12.65 -14.22 1.52
CA ILE A 411 -11.49 -13.48 1.99
C ILE A 411 -10.25 -14.21 1.50
N ASP A 412 -9.41 -13.49 0.77
CA ASP A 412 -8.15 -14.01 0.28
C ASP A 412 -7.07 -13.79 1.34
N ILE A 413 -6.40 -14.86 1.73
CA ILE A 413 -5.36 -14.89 2.75
C ILE A 413 -4.06 -15.28 2.07
N VAL A 414 -3.08 -14.40 2.15
CA VAL A 414 -1.80 -14.52 1.45
C VAL A 414 -0.66 -14.49 2.46
N THR A 415 0.28 -15.41 2.31
CA THR A 415 1.53 -15.38 3.07
C THR A 415 2.40 -14.22 2.57
N CYS A 416 2.93 -13.39 3.48
CA CYS A 416 3.95 -12.39 3.15
C CYS A 416 5.06 -13.03 2.33
N ARG A 417 5.41 -12.41 1.20
CA ARG A 417 6.42 -12.97 0.32
C ARG A 417 7.32 -11.94 -0.36
N THR A 418 8.56 -12.34 -0.61
CA THR A 418 9.46 -11.68 -1.55
C THR A 418 9.30 -12.28 -2.94
N GLU A 419 9.51 -11.45 -3.95
CA GLU A 419 9.53 -11.85 -5.36
C GLU A 419 10.93 -11.59 -5.94
N TYR A 420 11.53 -12.64 -6.49
CA TYR A 420 12.78 -12.52 -7.24
C TYR A 420 12.55 -12.80 -8.72
N TYR A 421 12.97 -11.85 -9.55
CA TYR A 421 12.86 -11.90 -11.02
C TYR A 421 14.21 -12.26 -11.63
N GLU A 422 14.33 -13.47 -12.17
CA GLU A 422 15.55 -13.92 -12.88
C GLU A 422 15.83 -13.07 -14.12
N SER A 423 14.77 -12.64 -14.81
CA SER A 423 14.88 -11.78 -15.98
C SER A 423 13.59 -10.98 -16.22
N PRO A 424 13.66 -9.84 -16.93
CA PRO A 424 12.50 -9.00 -17.26
C PRO A 424 11.34 -9.79 -17.86
N ALA A 425 10.11 -9.51 -17.39
CA ALA A 425 8.84 -10.08 -17.87
C ALA A 425 8.57 -11.58 -17.57
N LYS A 426 9.52 -12.30 -16.94
CA LYS A 426 9.27 -13.66 -16.42
C LYS A 426 8.46 -13.61 -15.12
N LEU A 427 7.78 -14.72 -14.80
CA LEU A 427 7.14 -14.89 -13.50
C LEU A 427 8.21 -14.94 -12.39
N PRO A 428 7.95 -14.32 -11.23
CA PRO A 428 8.90 -14.33 -10.12
C PRO A 428 8.92 -15.68 -9.40
N THR A 429 10.03 -15.95 -8.74
CA THR A 429 10.10 -16.99 -7.68
C THR A 429 9.68 -16.37 -6.35
N ILE A 430 8.87 -17.12 -5.58
CA ILE A 430 8.19 -16.64 -4.37
C ILE A 430 8.81 -17.29 -3.13
N ARG A 431 9.03 -16.51 -2.07
CA ARG A 431 9.52 -17.02 -0.77
C ARG A 431 8.86 -16.30 0.41
N PRO A 432 8.64 -16.95 1.57
CA PRO A 432 8.11 -16.28 2.76
C PRO A 432 8.97 -15.09 3.21
N SER A 433 8.34 -14.01 3.64
CA SER A 433 8.99 -12.76 4.07
C SER A 433 8.24 -12.02 5.18
N ASN A 434 8.70 -10.81 5.52
CA ASN A 434 7.96 -9.85 6.34
C ASN A 434 7.04 -8.94 5.49
N ILE A 435 6.20 -8.15 6.16
CA ILE A 435 5.22 -7.24 5.54
C ILE A 435 5.89 -6.15 4.69
N ARG A 436 7.03 -5.63 5.12
CA ARG A 436 7.78 -4.59 4.38
C ARG A 436 8.22 -5.12 3.02
N GLU A 437 8.77 -6.32 2.98
CA GLU A 437 9.19 -7.00 1.76
C GLU A 437 8.00 -7.35 0.86
N ASP A 438 6.82 -7.66 1.43
CA ASP A 438 5.60 -7.86 0.64
C ASP A 438 5.09 -6.55 0.04
N ILE A 439 5.20 -5.44 0.76
CA ILE A 439 4.81 -4.12 0.27
C ILE A 439 5.76 -3.64 -0.83
N SER A 440 7.08 -3.88 -0.70
CA SER A 440 8.09 -3.38 -1.62
C SER A 440 8.02 -3.97 -3.03
N ARG A 441 7.49 -5.19 -3.18
CA ARG A 441 7.28 -5.85 -4.49
C ARG A 441 6.05 -5.33 -5.26
N ARG A 442 5.21 -4.49 -4.65
CA ARG A 442 3.97 -4.00 -5.27
C ARG A 442 4.22 -2.97 -6.36
N ASP A 443 3.18 -2.66 -7.11
CA ASP A 443 3.30 -1.84 -8.31
C ASP A 443 3.47 -0.35 -8.01
N PHE A 444 2.57 0.22 -7.19
CA PHE A 444 2.50 1.66 -6.94
C PHE A 444 2.36 2.00 -5.45
N THR A 445 2.85 3.18 -5.06
CA THR A 445 2.78 3.70 -3.68
C THR A 445 1.37 3.66 -3.11
N ILE A 446 0.38 4.04 -3.91
CA ILE A 446 -1.04 4.06 -3.54
C ILE A 446 -1.64 2.66 -3.27
N ASN A 447 -1.01 1.59 -3.76
CA ASN A 447 -1.40 0.20 -3.53
C ASN A 447 -0.44 -0.54 -2.58
N ALA A 448 0.59 0.16 -2.11
CA ALA A 448 1.65 -0.31 -1.22
C ALA A 448 1.39 0.18 0.22
N LEU A 449 0.13 0.05 0.65
CA LEU A 449 -0.38 0.47 1.95
C LEU A 449 -0.98 -0.76 2.65
N ALA A 450 -0.75 -0.88 3.95
CA ALA A 450 -1.30 -1.97 4.75
C ALA A 450 -1.86 -1.44 6.08
N ILE A 451 -2.94 -2.04 6.58
CA ILE A 451 -3.52 -1.71 7.88
C ILE A 451 -3.41 -2.94 8.79
N LYS A 452 -2.82 -2.77 9.97
CA LYS A 452 -2.71 -3.86 10.96
C LYS A 452 -4.08 -4.15 11.58
N LEU A 453 -4.40 -5.44 11.73
CA LEU A 453 -5.70 -5.92 12.22
C LEU A 453 -5.62 -6.62 13.60
N ASN A 454 -4.42 -6.77 14.17
CA ASN A 454 -4.24 -7.28 15.53
C ASN A 454 -4.88 -6.34 16.56
N LYS A 455 -5.44 -6.87 17.66
CA LYS A 455 -6.29 -6.11 18.61
C LYS A 455 -5.60 -4.89 19.22
N GLY A 456 -4.33 -5.02 19.61
CA GLY A 456 -3.55 -3.93 20.22
C GLY A 456 -3.13 -2.82 19.25
N SER A 457 -3.28 -3.04 17.94
CA SER A 457 -2.80 -2.13 16.88
C SER A 457 -3.81 -2.00 15.73
N PHE A 458 -5.08 -2.31 16.00
CA PHE A 458 -6.12 -2.33 14.99
C PHE A 458 -6.29 -0.94 14.37
N GLY A 459 -6.21 -0.85 13.04
CA GLY A 459 -6.31 0.42 12.32
C GLY A 459 -4.98 1.15 12.13
N LEU A 460 -3.86 0.61 12.63
CA LEU A 460 -2.53 1.17 12.38
C LEU A 460 -2.17 1.04 10.89
N LEU A 461 -2.01 2.17 10.21
CA LEU A 461 -1.62 2.21 8.81
C LEU A 461 -0.09 2.19 8.66
N LEU A 462 0.40 1.22 7.90
CA LEU A 462 1.78 1.10 7.45
C LEU A 462 1.91 1.71 6.05
N ASP A 463 2.68 2.79 5.96
CA ASP A 463 2.94 3.53 4.72
C ASP A 463 4.43 3.83 4.55
N TYR A 464 5.19 2.84 4.06
CA TYR A 464 6.65 2.97 3.87
C TYR A 464 7.06 3.84 2.67
N TYR A 465 6.13 4.10 1.74
CA TYR A 465 6.43 4.73 0.45
C TYR A 465 5.63 6.02 0.20
N GLN A 466 5.02 6.58 1.24
CA GLN A 466 4.23 7.82 1.19
C GLN A 466 3.01 7.72 0.25
N GLY A 467 2.37 6.57 0.19
CA GLY A 467 1.15 6.33 -0.58
C GLY A 467 0.01 7.27 -0.17
N GLN A 468 -0.11 7.65 1.10
CA GLN A 468 -1.10 8.64 1.55
C GLN A 468 -0.88 10.01 0.90
N LEU A 469 0.39 10.43 0.80
CA LEU A 469 0.75 11.70 0.20
C LEU A 469 0.44 11.71 -1.30
N ASP A 470 0.77 10.62 -1.99
CA ASP A 470 0.49 10.47 -3.42
C ASP A 470 -1.03 10.36 -3.68
N LEU A 471 -1.81 9.72 -2.79
CA LEU A 471 -3.28 9.76 -2.84
C LEU A 471 -3.82 11.18 -2.73
N LYS A 472 -3.34 11.95 -1.74
CA LYS A 472 -3.74 13.36 -1.56
C LYS A 472 -3.35 14.24 -2.76
N LYS A 473 -2.19 13.99 -3.35
CA LYS A 473 -1.68 14.71 -4.54
C LYS A 473 -2.21 14.17 -5.87
N ARG A 474 -3.02 13.10 -5.85
CA ARG A 474 -3.53 12.40 -7.04
C ARG A 474 -2.41 11.97 -8.00
N LYS A 475 -1.39 11.29 -7.46
CA LYS A 475 -0.22 10.85 -8.21
C LYS A 475 -0.10 9.32 -8.29
N ILE A 476 0.28 8.83 -9.47
CA ILE A 476 0.73 7.44 -9.67
C ILE A 476 2.26 7.43 -9.63
N ARG A 477 2.82 6.69 -8.68
CA ARG A 477 4.27 6.53 -8.48
C ARG A 477 4.63 5.06 -8.29
N VAL A 478 5.66 4.59 -9.00
CA VAL A 478 6.27 3.26 -8.79
C VAL A 478 7.16 3.23 -7.55
N LEU A 479 7.32 2.05 -6.94
CA LEU A 479 8.12 1.89 -5.72
C LEU A 479 9.63 1.97 -5.95
N HIS A 480 10.11 1.56 -7.12
CA HIS A 480 11.53 1.56 -7.49
C HIS A 480 11.71 1.67 -9.01
N SER A 481 12.91 2.07 -9.45
CA SER A 481 13.21 2.38 -10.85
C SER A 481 13.07 1.20 -11.81
N LEU A 482 13.22 -0.04 -11.31
CA LEU A 482 13.14 -1.26 -12.12
C LEU A 482 11.73 -1.84 -12.21
N SER A 483 10.72 -1.24 -11.56
CA SER A 483 9.36 -1.80 -11.45
C SER A 483 8.74 -2.19 -12.80
N PHE A 484 8.85 -1.33 -13.81
CA PHE A 484 8.34 -1.62 -15.16
C PHE A 484 9.23 -2.56 -15.98
N VAL A 485 10.52 -2.69 -15.62
CA VAL A 485 11.45 -3.60 -16.27
C VAL A 485 11.20 -5.03 -15.80
N GLU A 486 11.04 -5.21 -14.49
CA GLU A 486 10.70 -6.50 -13.87
C GLU A 486 9.35 -7.02 -14.38
N ASP A 487 8.31 -6.17 -14.34
CA ASP A 487 6.99 -6.52 -14.85
C ASP A 487 6.40 -5.40 -15.75
N PRO A 488 6.56 -5.51 -17.08
CA PRO A 488 6.03 -4.52 -18.01
C PRO A 488 4.51 -4.42 -18.03
N THR A 489 3.75 -5.40 -17.48
CA THR A 489 2.29 -5.29 -17.37
C THR A 489 1.87 -4.15 -16.44
N ARG A 490 2.75 -3.73 -15.52
CA ARG A 490 2.53 -2.58 -14.65
C ARG A 490 2.33 -1.28 -15.44
N ILE A 491 2.84 -1.14 -16.67
CA ILE A 491 2.56 0.06 -17.49
C ILE A 491 1.06 0.16 -17.82
N PHE A 492 0.44 -0.95 -18.22
CA PHE A 492 -1.00 -1.02 -18.51
C PHE A 492 -1.83 -0.79 -17.24
N ARG A 493 -1.39 -1.36 -16.11
CA ARG A 493 -2.01 -1.10 -14.79
C ARG A 493 -1.90 0.37 -14.38
N ALA A 494 -0.76 1.02 -14.64
CA ALA A 494 -0.55 2.44 -14.37
C ALA A 494 -1.55 3.30 -15.16
N VAL A 495 -1.72 3.00 -16.45
CA VAL A 495 -2.72 3.63 -17.32
C VAL A 495 -4.13 3.43 -16.77
N ARG A 496 -4.48 2.20 -16.40
CA ARG A 496 -5.81 1.89 -15.84
C ARG A 496 -6.08 2.66 -14.56
N PHE A 497 -5.14 2.68 -13.62
CA PHE A 497 -5.31 3.43 -12.37
C PHE A 497 -5.33 4.95 -12.57
N SER A 498 -4.50 5.47 -13.48
CA SER A 498 -4.53 6.89 -13.85
C SER A 498 -5.92 7.30 -14.35
N LEU A 499 -6.52 6.51 -15.25
CA LEU A 499 -7.84 6.79 -15.81
C LEU A 499 -8.97 6.56 -14.78
N ARG A 500 -8.92 5.46 -14.02
CA ARG A 500 -9.93 5.10 -13.01
C ARG A 500 -10.06 6.11 -11.89
N PHE A 501 -8.93 6.70 -11.46
CA PHE A 501 -8.89 7.62 -10.33
C PHE A 501 -8.70 9.09 -10.73
N ASP A 502 -8.54 9.38 -12.03
CA ASP A 502 -8.15 10.70 -12.54
C ASP A 502 -6.86 11.21 -11.88
N PHE A 503 -5.84 10.33 -11.84
CA PHE A 503 -4.55 10.61 -11.25
C PHE A 503 -3.50 10.86 -12.32
N GLN A 504 -2.53 11.71 -12.02
CA GLN A 504 -1.43 12.03 -12.91
C GLN A 504 -0.18 11.21 -12.58
N PHE A 505 0.61 10.85 -13.58
CA PHE A 505 1.92 10.27 -13.33
C PHE A 505 2.87 11.30 -12.72
N THR A 506 3.79 10.84 -11.88
CA THR A 506 4.97 11.65 -11.57
C THR A 506 5.89 11.71 -12.78
N LYS A 507 6.68 12.79 -12.93
CA LYS A 507 7.63 12.93 -14.05
C LYS A 507 8.57 11.71 -14.16
N HIS A 508 9.06 11.23 -13.01
CA HIS A 508 9.95 10.09 -12.96
C HIS A 508 9.26 8.80 -13.39
N THR A 509 8.04 8.52 -12.88
CA THR A 509 7.27 7.33 -13.28
C THR A 509 6.92 7.33 -14.76
N PHE A 510 6.57 8.51 -15.32
CA PHE A 510 6.34 8.64 -16.75
C PHE A 510 7.60 8.26 -17.55
N GLN A 511 8.76 8.81 -17.20
CA GLN A 511 10.01 8.51 -17.90
C GLN A 511 10.39 7.03 -17.80
N LEU A 512 10.25 6.42 -16.62
CA LEU A 512 10.53 5.00 -16.44
C LEU A 512 9.62 4.11 -17.31
N ALA A 513 8.35 4.49 -17.50
CA ALA A 513 7.43 3.75 -18.36
C ALA A 513 7.87 3.82 -19.84
N VAL A 514 8.31 5.00 -20.30
CA VAL A 514 8.87 5.18 -21.66
C VAL A 514 10.14 4.34 -21.84
N ASP A 515 11.09 4.43 -20.91
CA ASP A 515 12.35 3.69 -20.98
C ASP A 515 12.14 2.17 -20.96
N ALA A 516 11.08 1.71 -20.28
CA ALA A 516 10.72 0.31 -20.16
C ALA A 516 9.84 -0.22 -21.32
N ALA A 517 9.33 0.65 -22.21
CA ALA A 517 8.40 0.26 -23.28
C ALA A 517 8.93 -0.88 -24.17
N LYS A 518 10.25 -0.90 -24.43
CA LYS A 518 10.92 -1.97 -25.19
C LYS A 518 10.78 -3.37 -24.57
N PHE A 519 10.63 -3.47 -23.25
CA PHE A 519 10.48 -4.75 -22.56
C PHE A 519 9.07 -5.33 -22.70
N VAL A 520 8.07 -4.54 -23.14
CA VAL A 520 6.70 -5.03 -23.37
C VAL A 520 6.66 -6.12 -24.43
N LYS A 521 7.58 -6.11 -25.42
CA LYS A 521 7.72 -7.21 -26.41
C LYS A 521 8.03 -8.58 -25.79
N LYS A 522 8.56 -8.60 -24.57
CA LYS A 522 8.86 -9.85 -23.86
C LYS A 522 7.61 -10.46 -23.19
N LEU A 523 6.51 -9.72 -23.10
CA LEU A 523 5.25 -10.24 -22.59
C LEU A 523 4.56 -11.12 -23.64
N SER A 524 3.83 -12.13 -23.17
CA SER A 524 2.98 -12.91 -24.06
C SER A 524 1.78 -12.08 -24.54
N PRO A 525 1.31 -12.27 -25.80
CA PRO A 525 0.13 -11.59 -26.33
C PRO A 525 -1.11 -11.73 -25.44
N LYS A 526 -1.29 -12.91 -24.83
CA LYS A 526 -2.37 -13.18 -23.86
C LYS A 526 -2.34 -12.25 -22.65
N ARG A 527 -1.17 -11.93 -22.10
CA ARG A 527 -1.04 -11.00 -20.96
C ARG A 527 -1.40 -9.58 -21.36
N ILE A 528 -0.96 -9.13 -22.53
CA ILE A 528 -1.29 -7.80 -23.06
C ILE A 528 -2.80 -7.68 -23.28
N LEU A 529 -3.42 -8.66 -23.96
CA LEU A 529 -4.87 -8.67 -24.16
C LEU A 529 -5.64 -8.68 -22.85
N ARG A 530 -5.17 -9.42 -21.84
CA ARG A 530 -5.80 -9.43 -20.52
C ARG A 530 -5.81 -8.05 -19.87
N GLU A 531 -4.71 -7.31 -19.92
CA GLU A 531 -4.65 -5.96 -19.37
C GLU A 531 -5.55 -4.98 -20.16
N LEU A 532 -5.61 -5.11 -21.48
CA LEU A 532 -6.53 -4.31 -22.31
C LEU A 532 -8.00 -4.66 -22.06
N GLN A 533 -8.32 -5.93 -21.76
CA GLN A 533 -9.66 -6.35 -21.36
C GLN A 533 -10.09 -5.67 -20.06
N LEU A 534 -9.17 -5.54 -19.09
CA LEU A 534 -9.46 -4.82 -17.85
C LEU A 534 -9.74 -3.33 -18.12
N LEU A 535 -8.95 -2.67 -18.99
CA LEU A 535 -9.24 -1.30 -19.44
C LEU A 535 -10.61 -1.19 -20.12
N SER A 536 -10.97 -2.17 -20.95
CA SER A 536 -12.26 -2.21 -21.63
C SER A 536 -13.43 -2.37 -20.66
N SER A 537 -13.31 -3.28 -19.67
CA SER A 537 -14.35 -3.49 -18.66
C SER A 537 -14.64 -2.27 -17.80
N GLU A 538 -13.67 -1.35 -17.66
CA GLU A 538 -13.84 -0.08 -16.96
C GLU A 538 -14.23 1.08 -17.91
N GLY A 539 -14.49 0.80 -19.20
CA GLY A 539 -14.92 1.81 -20.19
C GLY A 539 -13.79 2.71 -20.70
N PHE A 540 -12.53 2.36 -20.42
CA PHE A 540 -11.36 3.20 -20.69
C PHE A 540 -10.52 2.74 -21.88
N LEU A 541 -11.06 1.90 -22.78
CA LEU A 541 -10.27 1.30 -23.85
C LEU A 541 -9.61 2.35 -24.77
N ILE A 542 -10.38 3.32 -25.30
CA ILE A 542 -9.87 4.36 -26.21
C ILE A 542 -8.86 5.27 -25.51
N SER A 543 -9.21 5.78 -24.33
CA SER A 543 -8.32 6.63 -23.52
C SER A 543 -7.06 5.89 -23.10
N GLY A 544 -7.18 4.59 -22.80
CA GLY A 544 -6.08 3.71 -22.47
C GLY A 544 -5.12 3.53 -23.64
N PHE A 545 -5.65 3.29 -24.85
CA PHE A 545 -4.84 3.27 -26.07
C PHE A 545 -4.09 4.57 -26.28
N ALA A 546 -4.76 5.73 -26.14
CA ALA A 546 -4.13 7.03 -26.28
C ALA A 546 -3.01 7.27 -25.25
N LEU A 547 -3.19 6.83 -24.00
CA LEU A 547 -2.18 7.02 -22.96
C LEU A 547 -0.99 6.05 -23.13
N LEU A 548 -1.24 4.82 -23.58
CA LEU A 548 -0.20 3.86 -23.94
C LEU A 548 0.65 4.33 -25.13
N ASP A 549 0.06 5.10 -26.06
CA ASP A 549 0.79 5.74 -27.17
C ASP A 549 1.79 6.79 -26.67
N GLN A 550 1.42 7.57 -25.64
CA GLN A 550 2.33 8.53 -25.00
C GLN A 550 3.54 7.85 -24.33
N PHE A 551 3.38 6.59 -23.91
CA PHE A 551 4.46 5.75 -23.38
C PHE A 551 5.24 5.00 -24.46
N GLN A 552 4.98 5.26 -25.76
CA GLN A 552 5.63 4.59 -26.89
C GLN A 552 5.41 3.07 -26.91
N ILE A 553 4.34 2.57 -26.27
CA ILE A 553 4.07 1.13 -26.19
C ILE A 553 3.73 0.55 -27.57
N TRP A 554 2.94 1.28 -28.35
CA TRP A 554 2.55 0.84 -29.69
C TRP A 554 3.70 0.92 -30.69
N GLU A 555 4.56 1.92 -30.57
CA GLU A 555 5.79 2.02 -31.36
C GLU A 555 6.73 0.87 -31.03
N ALA A 556 6.89 0.53 -29.75
CA ALA A 556 7.60 -0.66 -29.35
C ALA A 556 6.96 -1.89 -30.00
N LEU A 557 5.70 -2.24 -29.70
CA LEU A 557 5.09 -3.49 -30.13
C LEU A 557 4.95 -3.66 -31.66
N PHE A 558 4.52 -2.60 -32.36
CA PHE A 558 4.08 -2.69 -33.76
C PHE A 558 4.77 -1.69 -34.70
N ASN A 559 5.73 -0.89 -34.20
CA ASN A 559 6.38 0.18 -34.96
C ASN A 559 5.35 1.17 -35.57
N LYS A 560 4.27 1.45 -34.83
CA LYS A 560 3.18 2.34 -35.22
C LYS A 560 2.74 3.21 -34.05
N THR A 561 2.25 4.42 -34.35
CA THR A 561 1.61 5.33 -33.40
C THR A 561 0.14 5.54 -33.76
N ILE A 562 -0.66 6.07 -32.84
CA ILE A 562 -2.09 6.26 -33.07
C ILE A 562 -2.32 7.43 -34.04
N SER A 563 -2.81 7.10 -35.24
CA SER A 563 -3.24 8.09 -36.23
C SER A 563 -4.67 8.58 -35.99
N SER A 564 -5.02 9.73 -36.59
CA SER A 564 -6.39 10.24 -36.58
C SER A 564 -7.39 9.26 -37.21
N GLU A 565 -6.97 8.48 -38.22
CA GLU A 565 -7.84 7.48 -38.84
C GLU A 565 -8.06 6.26 -37.94
N ALA A 566 -7.03 5.80 -37.22
CA ALA A 566 -7.20 4.76 -36.19
C ALA A 566 -8.19 5.22 -35.11
N MET A 567 -8.09 6.48 -34.66
CA MET A 567 -9.03 7.05 -33.70
C MET A 567 -10.47 7.14 -34.25
N ASN A 568 -10.64 7.46 -35.53
CA ASN A 568 -11.97 7.44 -36.17
C ASN A 568 -12.56 6.03 -36.20
N ARG A 569 -11.74 5.00 -36.47
CA ARG A 569 -12.17 3.59 -36.40
C ARG A 569 -12.60 3.22 -34.98
N PHE A 570 -11.84 3.60 -33.96
CA PHE A 570 -12.20 3.36 -32.56
C PHE A 570 -13.55 3.96 -32.20
N LYS A 571 -13.83 5.20 -32.61
CA LYS A 571 -15.13 5.84 -32.40
C LYS A 571 -16.27 5.08 -33.09
N ARG A 572 -16.05 4.56 -34.31
CA ARG A 572 -17.04 3.73 -35.02
C ARG A 572 -17.29 2.41 -34.30
N LEU A 573 -16.26 1.74 -33.79
CA LEU A 573 -16.40 0.53 -32.99
C LEU A 573 -17.19 0.79 -31.70
N GLN A 574 -16.82 1.85 -30.96
CA GLN A 574 -17.51 2.25 -29.73
C GLN A 574 -18.98 2.60 -29.99
N ALA A 575 -19.29 3.31 -31.07
CA ALA A 575 -20.67 3.66 -31.44
C ALA A 575 -21.54 2.44 -31.81
N ASN A 576 -20.93 1.27 -32.01
CA ASN A 576 -21.61 0.00 -32.26
C ASN A 576 -21.44 -0.99 -31.08
N ASP A 577 -21.17 -0.46 -29.87
CA ASP A 577 -21.01 -1.24 -28.64
C ASP A 577 -19.92 -2.33 -28.69
N ILE A 578 -18.94 -2.16 -29.58
CA ILE A 578 -17.80 -3.07 -29.67
C ILE A 578 -16.79 -2.67 -28.61
N THR A 579 -16.47 -3.63 -27.72
CA THR A 579 -15.57 -3.45 -26.58
C THR A 579 -14.42 -4.47 -26.57
N ASP A 580 -14.35 -5.37 -27.55
CA ASP A 580 -13.30 -6.38 -27.63
C ASP A 580 -11.93 -5.74 -27.96
N PRO A 581 -10.93 -5.82 -27.07
CA PRO A 581 -9.60 -5.26 -27.31
C PRO A 581 -8.88 -5.81 -28.54
N PHE A 582 -9.11 -7.06 -28.92
CA PHE A 582 -8.49 -7.65 -30.09
C PHE A 582 -8.96 -6.94 -31.38
N LEU A 583 -10.25 -6.63 -31.46
CA LEU A 583 -10.82 -5.84 -32.56
C LEU A 583 -10.26 -4.41 -32.62
N TYR A 584 -9.98 -3.80 -31.47
CA TYR A 584 -9.31 -2.48 -31.43
C TYR A 584 -7.85 -2.58 -31.87
N LEU A 585 -7.12 -3.65 -31.54
CA LEU A 585 -5.76 -3.87 -32.08
C LEU A 585 -5.79 -4.01 -33.61
N ILE A 586 -6.76 -4.73 -34.17
CA ILE A 586 -6.91 -4.81 -35.63
C ILE A 586 -7.21 -3.42 -36.21
N ALA A 587 -8.17 -2.68 -35.63
CA ALA A 587 -8.53 -1.33 -36.11
C ALA A 587 -7.36 -0.33 -36.03
N PHE A 588 -6.50 -0.47 -35.01
CA PHE A 588 -5.28 0.28 -34.84
C PHE A 588 -4.26 -0.01 -35.95
N ILE A 589 -4.00 -1.29 -36.19
CA ILE A 589 -2.92 -1.73 -37.09
C ILE A 589 -3.35 -1.68 -38.56
N TYR A 590 -4.66 -1.74 -38.82
CA TYR A 590 -5.21 -1.75 -40.17
C TYR A 590 -4.67 -0.61 -41.05
N SER A 591 -4.21 -0.97 -42.25
CA SER A 591 -3.66 -0.06 -43.27
C SER A 591 -4.05 -0.53 -44.66
N SER A 592 -3.80 0.30 -45.68
CA SER A 592 -4.06 -0.03 -47.09
C SER A 592 -3.31 -1.25 -47.63
N ASP A 593 -2.22 -1.63 -46.97
CA ASP A 593 -1.49 -2.90 -47.16
C ASP A 593 -1.47 -3.68 -45.83
N PHE A 594 -2.64 -4.12 -45.35
CA PHE A 594 -2.69 -4.84 -44.08
C PHE A 594 -2.20 -6.26 -44.29
N ARG A 595 -1.01 -6.54 -43.76
CA ARG A 595 -0.53 -7.91 -43.51
C ARG A 595 -0.74 -8.19 -42.03
N ASN A 596 -1.31 -9.34 -41.72
CA ASN A 596 -1.57 -9.74 -40.34
C ASN A 596 -0.29 -10.18 -39.58
N GLU A 597 0.86 -10.19 -40.25
CA GLU A 597 2.19 -10.35 -39.64
C GLU A 597 2.27 -9.41 -38.42
N HIS A 598 2.56 -9.97 -37.24
CA HIS A 598 2.56 -9.33 -35.91
C HIS A 598 1.22 -9.24 -35.16
N VAL A 599 0.05 -9.21 -35.81
CA VAL A 599 -1.27 -9.24 -35.13
C VAL A 599 -1.77 -10.67 -34.93
N SER A 600 -1.34 -11.58 -35.80
CA SER A 600 -1.61 -13.02 -35.70
C SER A 600 -1.29 -13.61 -34.32
N ASP A 601 -0.26 -13.09 -33.65
CA ASP A 601 0.17 -13.56 -32.33
C ASP A 601 -0.87 -13.26 -31.25
N TYR A 602 -1.75 -12.30 -31.49
CA TYR A 602 -2.86 -11.89 -30.61
C TYR A 602 -4.17 -12.61 -30.96
N ALA A 603 -4.23 -13.36 -32.06
CA ALA A 603 -5.39 -14.17 -32.43
C ALA A 603 -5.39 -15.48 -31.63
N LEU A 604 -6.00 -15.46 -30.45
CA LEU A 604 -5.95 -16.58 -29.49
C LEU A 604 -6.97 -17.69 -29.81
N THR A 605 -7.98 -17.41 -30.63
CA THR A 605 -9.03 -18.37 -31.02
C THR A 605 -9.02 -18.64 -32.52
N ALA A 606 -9.60 -19.78 -32.94
CA ALA A 606 -9.79 -20.09 -34.36
C ALA A 606 -10.65 -19.03 -35.08
N THR A 607 -11.60 -18.43 -34.36
CA THR A 607 -12.45 -17.35 -34.87
C THR A 607 -11.65 -16.07 -35.11
N ASP A 608 -10.70 -15.72 -34.23
CA ASP A 608 -9.80 -14.59 -34.42
C ASP A 608 -8.90 -14.78 -35.65
N GLN A 609 -8.38 -15.99 -35.84
CA GLN A 609 -7.56 -16.33 -37.00
C GLN A 609 -8.37 -16.25 -38.31
N GLN A 610 -9.59 -16.80 -38.29
CA GLN A 610 -10.51 -16.70 -39.43
C GLN A 610 -10.82 -15.23 -39.76
N LEU A 611 -11.10 -14.39 -38.76
CA LEU A 611 -11.35 -12.97 -38.94
C LEU A 611 -10.18 -12.27 -39.65
N LEU A 612 -8.94 -12.50 -39.20
CA LEU A 612 -7.75 -11.91 -39.83
C LEU A 612 -7.60 -12.33 -41.30
N THR A 613 -7.77 -13.63 -41.59
CA THR A 613 -7.71 -14.15 -42.97
C THR A 613 -8.83 -13.57 -43.84
N GLU A 614 -10.03 -13.41 -43.29
CA GLU A 614 -11.16 -12.83 -44.00
C GLU A 614 -10.94 -11.34 -44.30
N ILE A 615 -10.40 -10.55 -43.37
CA ILE A 615 -10.06 -9.13 -43.59
C ILE A 615 -9.03 -8.95 -44.71
N GLU A 616 -7.97 -9.75 -44.71
CA GLU A 616 -6.92 -9.71 -45.75
C GLU A 616 -7.50 -10.00 -47.14
N LYS A 617 -8.37 -11.01 -47.24
CA LYS A 617 -9.07 -11.34 -48.49
C LYS A 617 -10.05 -10.23 -48.91
N LEU A 618 -10.78 -9.63 -47.97
CA LEU A 618 -11.73 -8.55 -48.26
C LEU A 618 -11.05 -7.32 -48.84
N GLN A 619 -9.83 -7.03 -48.41
CA GLN A 619 -9.07 -5.86 -48.84
C GLN A 619 -8.71 -5.86 -50.33
N VAL A 620 -8.52 -7.03 -50.93
CA VAL A 620 -8.18 -7.15 -52.35
C VAL A 620 -9.42 -7.27 -53.25
N ILE A 621 -10.62 -7.43 -52.66
CA ILE A 621 -11.86 -7.56 -53.42
C ILE A 621 -12.35 -6.19 -53.89
N LYS A 622 -12.43 -6.03 -55.21
CA LYS A 622 -13.14 -4.90 -55.82
C LYS A 622 -14.65 -5.22 -55.88
N LEU A 623 -15.42 -4.52 -55.07
CA LEU A 623 -16.87 -4.73 -54.98
C LEU A 623 -17.60 -4.29 -56.24
N GLU A 624 -18.52 -5.13 -56.69
CA GLU A 624 -19.48 -4.80 -57.75
C GLU A 624 -20.54 -3.80 -57.28
N GLU A 625 -21.32 -3.24 -58.22
CA GLU A 625 -22.39 -2.28 -57.91
C GLU A 625 -23.70 -2.95 -57.46
N ARG A 626 -24.04 -4.12 -58.01
CA ARG A 626 -25.31 -4.80 -57.73
C ARG A 626 -25.22 -5.67 -56.47
N THR A 627 -26.31 -5.71 -55.69
CA THR A 627 -26.33 -6.42 -54.40
C THR A 627 -26.17 -7.94 -54.58
N GLY A 628 -26.77 -8.52 -55.63
CA GLY A 628 -26.62 -9.92 -55.98
C GLY A 628 -25.18 -10.28 -56.37
N MET A 629 -24.49 -9.40 -57.10
CA MET A 629 -23.08 -9.62 -57.43
C MET A 629 -22.17 -9.50 -56.20
N ILE A 630 -22.43 -8.52 -55.32
CA ILE A 630 -21.77 -8.44 -54.01
C ILE A 630 -22.03 -9.71 -53.19
N HIS A 631 -23.25 -10.26 -53.22
CA HIS A 631 -23.56 -11.52 -52.54
C HIS A 631 -22.70 -12.68 -53.07
N ARG A 632 -22.59 -12.81 -54.39
CA ARG A 632 -21.73 -13.83 -55.01
C ARG A 632 -20.27 -13.72 -54.55
N GLN A 633 -19.75 -12.50 -54.44
CA GLN A 633 -18.38 -12.24 -53.97
C GLN A 633 -18.21 -12.54 -52.47
N LEU A 634 -19.20 -12.19 -51.64
CA LEU A 634 -19.03 -12.09 -50.19
C LEU A 634 -19.76 -13.17 -49.37
N GLN A 635 -20.58 -14.03 -49.96
CA GLN A 635 -21.39 -15.02 -49.22
C GLN A 635 -20.57 -16.00 -48.36
N ALA A 636 -19.34 -16.29 -48.77
CA ALA A 636 -18.44 -17.24 -48.12
C ALA A 636 -17.78 -16.67 -46.85
N PHE A 637 -17.83 -15.34 -46.67
CA PHE A 637 -17.30 -14.67 -45.49
C PHE A 637 -18.34 -14.69 -44.36
N SER A 638 -17.85 -14.76 -43.13
CA SER A 638 -18.69 -14.64 -41.95
C SER A 638 -19.36 -13.27 -41.88
N LYS A 639 -20.53 -13.21 -41.25
CA LYS A 639 -21.29 -11.97 -41.10
C LYS A 639 -20.53 -10.98 -40.21
N GLU A 640 -19.90 -11.51 -39.17
CA GLU A 640 -19.13 -10.80 -38.15
C GLU A 640 -17.92 -10.11 -38.79
N SER A 641 -17.12 -10.82 -39.61
CA SER A 641 -15.99 -10.22 -40.34
C SER A 641 -16.43 -9.16 -41.33
N LEU A 642 -17.51 -9.39 -42.07
CA LEU A 642 -18.03 -8.41 -43.03
C LEU A 642 -18.48 -7.12 -42.33
N MET A 643 -19.19 -7.25 -41.20
CA MET A 643 -19.65 -6.11 -40.42
C MET A 643 -18.47 -5.36 -39.81
N PHE A 644 -17.52 -6.07 -39.19
CA PHE A 644 -16.33 -5.46 -38.61
C PHE A 644 -15.48 -4.75 -39.68
N TYR A 645 -15.24 -5.40 -40.82
CA TYR A 645 -14.52 -4.81 -41.95
C TYR A 645 -15.23 -3.55 -42.47
N ALA A 646 -16.56 -3.58 -42.61
CA ALA A 646 -17.34 -2.41 -43.00
C ALA A 646 -17.18 -1.24 -42.01
N LEU A 647 -17.14 -1.52 -40.71
CA LEU A 647 -16.93 -0.50 -39.67
C LEU A 647 -15.53 0.11 -39.74
N ILE A 648 -14.47 -0.69 -39.81
CA ILE A 648 -13.10 -0.15 -39.82
C ILE A 648 -12.76 0.58 -41.13
N THR A 649 -13.39 0.21 -42.24
CA THR A 649 -13.20 0.85 -43.56
C THR A 649 -14.25 1.92 -43.90
N ASN A 650 -15.29 2.07 -43.07
CA ASN A 650 -16.47 2.89 -43.35
C ASN A 650 -17.16 2.52 -44.69
N ASN A 651 -17.17 1.22 -45.02
CA ASN A 651 -17.71 0.72 -46.29
C ASN A 651 -19.23 0.50 -46.22
N VAL A 652 -19.98 1.52 -46.64
CA VAL A 652 -21.45 1.53 -46.64
C VAL A 652 -22.06 0.43 -47.52
N LYS A 653 -21.37 0.01 -48.60
CA LYS A 653 -21.87 -1.05 -49.49
C LYS A 653 -21.89 -2.39 -48.78
N ILE A 654 -20.80 -2.76 -48.09
CA ILE A 654 -20.74 -4.01 -47.32
C ILE A 654 -21.74 -3.97 -46.16
N ALA A 655 -21.84 -2.85 -45.43
CA ALA A 655 -22.80 -2.71 -44.33
C ALA A 655 -24.26 -2.91 -44.83
N SER A 656 -24.62 -2.26 -45.94
CA SER A 656 -25.95 -2.39 -46.55
C SER A 656 -26.22 -3.81 -47.04
N TYR A 657 -25.22 -4.46 -47.65
CA TYR A 657 -25.31 -5.86 -48.08
C TYR A 657 -25.56 -6.80 -46.90
N VAL A 658 -24.81 -6.68 -45.81
CA VAL A 658 -24.98 -7.53 -44.61
C VAL A 658 -26.38 -7.35 -44.02
N GLN A 659 -26.88 -6.11 -43.98
CA GLN A 659 -28.23 -5.82 -43.50
C GLN A 659 -29.31 -6.46 -44.38
N LYS A 660 -29.20 -6.33 -45.71
CA LYS A 660 -30.12 -6.96 -46.67
C LYS A 660 -30.08 -8.49 -46.57
N ARG A 661 -28.89 -9.09 -46.60
CA ARG A 661 -28.67 -10.55 -46.47
C ARG A 661 -29.29 -11.12 -45.19
N THR A 662 -29.29 -10.34 -44.10
CA THR A 662 -29.86 -10.79 -42.81
C THR A 662 -31.39 -10.75 -42.81
N LYS A 663 -32.01 -9.83 -43.55
CA LYS A 663 -33.47 -9.64 -43.55
C LYS A 663 -34.18 -10.50 -44.59
N GLU A 664 -33.56 -10.74 -45.73
CA GLU A 664 -34.16 -11.44 -46.87
C GLU A 664 -34.11 -12.95 -46.68
N ILE A 665 -35.29 -13.61 -46.77
CA ILE A 665 -35.40 -15.07 -46.73
C ILE A 665 -35.36 -15.58 -48.18
N PRO A 666 -34.46 -16.51 -48.55
CA PRO A 666 -34.42 -17.06 -49.89
C PRO A 666 -35.77 -17.66 -50.33
N PHE A 667 -36.26 -17.26 -51.51
CA PHE A 667 -37.54 -17.75 -52.04
C PHE A 667 -37.51 -19.23 -52.43
N LEU A 668 -36.34 -19.73 -52.84
CA LEU A 668 -36.12 -21.13 -53.21
C LEU A 668 -35.29 -21.85 -52.16
N THR A 669 -35.67 -23.09 -51.91
CA THR A 669 -34.96 -24.05 -51.07
C THR A 669 -34.63 -25.31 -51.87
N GLY A 670 -33.75 -26.16 -51.35
CA GLY A 670 -33.45 -27.44 -52.00
C GLY A 670 -34.67 -28.34 -52.21
N GLN A 671 -35.71 -28.21 -51.39
CA GLN A 671 -36.97 -28.94 -51.57
C GLN A 671 -37.74 -28.48 -52.80
N ASP A 672 -37.75 -27.17 -53.07
CA ASP A 672 -38.41 -26.61 -54.25
C ASP A 672 -37.73 -27.12 -55.54
N LEU A 673 -36.40 -27.29 -55.54
CA LEU A 673 -35.64 -27.88 -56.67
C LEU A 673 -36.03 -29.35 -56.92
N ILE A 674 -36.18 -30.14 -55.86
CA ILE A 674 -36.59 -31.55 -55.97
C ILE A 674 -38.03 -31.67 -56.51
N GLN A 675 -38.94 -30.81 -56.04
CA GLN A 675 -40.33 -30.76 -56.51
C GLN A 675 -40.42 -30.43 -58.00
N GLU A 676 -39.56 -29.54 -58.48
CA GLU A 676 -39.41 -29.24 -59.90
C GLU A 676 -38.57 -30.30 -60.65
N ARG A 677 -38.36 -31.49 -60.08
CA ARG A 677 -37.69 -32.67 -60.65
C ARG A 677 -36.18 -32.50 -60.95
N TYR A 678 -35.47 -31.61 -60.25
CA TYR A 678 -34.00 -31.59 -60.31
C TYR A 678 -33.40 -32.71 -59.44
N SER A 679 -32.34 -33.35 -59.93
CA SER A 679 -31.61 -34.39 -59.18
C SER A 679 -30.67 -33.76 -58.16
N PRO A 680 -30.70 -34.17 -56.87
CA PRO A 680 -29.77 -33.67 -55.87
C PRO A 680 -28.31 -33.82 -56.29
N GLY A 681 -27.53 -32.75 -56.17
CA GLY A 681 -26.12 -32.73 -56.54
C GLY A 681 -25.47 -31.34 -56.38
N PRO A 682 -24.18 -31.19 -56.72
CA PRO A 682 -23.43 -29.93 -56.55
C PRO A 682 -24.10 -28.71 -57.20
N VAL A 683 -24.81 -28.92 -58.32
CA VAL A 683 -25.52 -27.89 -59.09
C VAL A 683 -26.59 -27.16 -58.26
N PHE A 684 -27.15 -27.79 -57.21
CA PHE A 684 -28.13 -27.14 -56.34
C PHE A 684 -27.56 -25.87 -55.69
N LYS A 685 -26.28 -25.89 -55.31
CA LYS A 685 -25.63 -24.76 -54.68
C LYS A 685 -25.58 -23.55 -55.62
N ASP A 686 -25.25 -23.79 -56.88
CA ASP A 686 -25.11 -22.73 -57.88
C ASP A 686 -26.49 -22.16 -58.28
N ILE A 687 -27.50 -23.01 -58.46
CA ILE A 687 -28.88 -22.57 -58.76
C ILE A 687 -29.46 -21.75 -57.61
N LEU A 688 -29.31 -22.22 -56.37
CA LEU A 688 -29.83 -21.50 -55.20
C LEU A 688 -29.11 -20.16 -54.98
N LEU A 689 -27.79 -20.13 -55.23
CA LEU A 689 -27.00 -18.91 -55.21
C LEU A 689 -27.48 -17.91 -56.26
N ASP A 690 -27.63 -18.35 -57.51
CA ASP A 690 -28.09 -17.50 -58.62
C ASP A 690 -29.49 -16.94 -58.36
N ALA A 691 -30.41 -17.78 -57.89
CA ALA A 691 -31.76 -17.38 -57.51
C ALA A 691 -31.74 -16.29 -56.43
N PHE A 692 -30.93 -16.48 -55.39
CA PHE A 692 -30.84 -15.52 -54.29
C PHE A 692 -30.14 -14.22 -54.70
N CYS A 693 -29.17 -14.27 -55.63
CA CYS A 693 -28.58 -13.07 -56.23
C CYS A 693 -29.65 -12.24 -56.98
N LEU A 694 -30.49 -12.90 -57.79
CA LEU A 694 -31.58 -12.25 -58.51
C LEU A 694 -32.65 -11.69 -57.56
N GLN A 695 -32.95 -12.39 -56.47
CA GLN A 695 -33.84 -11.88 -55.41
C GLN A 695 -33.27 -10.61 -54.76
N LEU A 696 -31.98 -10.60 -54.41
CA LEU A 696 -31.33 -9.44 -53.79
C LEU A 696 -31.25 -8.21 -54.71
N ASP A 697 -31.27 -8.42 -56.02
CA ASP A 697 -31.33 -7.37 -57.04
C ASP A 697 -32.78 -7.02 -57.46
N HIS A 698 -33.79 -7.58 -56.80
CA HIS A 698 -35.22 -7.40 -57.11
C HIS A 698 -35.63 -7.85 -58.53
N HIS A 699 -34.85 -8.71 -59.17
CA HIS A 699 -35.23 -9.38 -60.43
C HIS A 699 -36.20 -10.53 -60.20
N LEU A 700 -36.23 -11.09 -58.99
CA LEU A 700 -37.27 -12.00 -58.49
C LEU A 700 -37.90 -11.34 -57.28
N THR A 701 -39.22 -11.09 -57.33
CA THR A 701 -39.96 -10.39 -56.26
C THR A 701 -40.91 -11.32 -55.51
N THR A 702 -41.26 -12.47 -56.10
CA THR A 702 -42.13 -13.46 -55.47
C THR A 702 -41.60 -14.89 -55.61
N LYS A 703 -42.04 -15.79 -54.73
CA LYS A 703 -41.73 -17.23 -54.86
C LYS A 703 -42.24 -17.84 -56.16
N ALA A 704 -43.39 -17.37 -56.68
CA ALA A 704 -43.94 -17.84 -57.94
C ALA A 704 -43.04 -17.46 -59.15
N GLU A 705 -42.51 -16.23 -59.15
CA GLU A 705 -41.52 -15.80 -60.15
C GLU A 705 -40.23 -16.63 -60.06
N ALA A 706 -39.77 -16.91 -58.85
CA ALA A 706 -38.56 -17.73 -58.64
C ALA A 706 -38.72 -19.17 -59.14
N ILE A 707 -39.89 -19.80 -58.95
CA ILE A 707 -40.20 -21.13 -59.50
C ILE A 707 -40.29 -21.08 -61.04
N THR A 708 -40.85 -20.01 -61.60
CA THR A 708 -40.94 -19.83 -63.05
C THR A 708 -39.55 -19.68 -63.67
N TRP A 709 -38.68 -18.88 -63.05
CA TRP A 709 -37.28 -18.77 -63.41
C TRP A 709 -36.55 -20.12 -63.32
N LEU A 710 -36.77 -20.87 -62.23
CA LEU A 710 -36.18 -22.19 -62.06
C LEU A 710 -36.57 -23.15 -63.21
N ARG A 711 -37.83 -23.14 -63.64
CA ARG A 711 -38.29 -23.94 -64.79
C ARG A 711 -37.63 -23.53 -66.12
N SER A 712 -37.25 -22.26 -66.27
CA SER A 712 -36.60 -21.73 -67.48
C SER A 712 -35.14 -22.15 -67.65
N LEU A 713 -34.52 -22.69 -66.60
CA LEU A 713 -33.14 -23.21 -66.62
C LEU A 713 -33.04 -24.67 -67.06
N ARG A 714 -34.18 -25.30 -67.39
CA ARG A 714 -34.26 -26.62 -68.01
C ARG A 714 -34.21 -26.50 -69.52
#